data_AF-A0A482WNV2-F1
#
_entry.id   AF-A0A482WNV2-F1
#
_cell.length_a   1.000
_cell.length_b   1.000
_cell.length_c   1.000
_cell.angle_alpha   90.00
_cell.angle_beta   90.00
_cell.angle_gamma   90.00
#
_symmetry.space_group_name_H-M   'P 1'
#
loop_
_entity.id
_entity.type
_entity.pdbx_description
1 polymer ?
#
loop_
_entity_poly.entity_id
_entity_poly.type
_entity_poly.pdbx_seq_one_letter_code
_entity_poly.pdbx_strand_id
1 'polypeptide(L)'
;MEGLAREVLKFSSLSTTIEPGFWYKLAELKLEIDKLDEDEREIWGSYQNIGGKSLFNIGLSSFNNTLSIPENCFHTNVARGYCINKNTLESYKGCDKTELASMYGQRLKNQMCNGEVLDDPSLLSSFILLTHADLKKYNFIYWFAFLVPQDITINAIGSNPLQSEFTSDLISELFSGHSLLNLINRTFFVVVKTENGIKLYTLKEFSSTFKNEELDNLCYYFGFCDCSSGESKNPSWYLRNYLAFIHLQFSNKPIKVICMRDKETSYILQVSIEGGKTLEKWIGWKRKSDGKFGPISVNLGDSMDPVRLAENGKRLNLSLMKWRLAPELNLDIVRNTSFLLLGSGTLGCSVALNLTAWGAEKITFVDSGRVSYSNPARQFLFTFEDSRANVHKAHAAARRIKCICPNMVASSEVFEIPMPGHATGDIAFKLNGVDDVFPSDHLSKLISEHDVIFLLTDTRESRWLPTVLARYHKKIAVTAALGFDSYLVMRHGSHEAQKPLGCYFCNDVTAPGNSTADRTLDQQCTVARPGVASLAAALAVELAVSILQHPKRGAADSTDETVLGVVPHSIRGYLSSFSHILPSTPAFESCVACSSKVLSAYEAEGRLFLQKVYESTTFLENLTGISKLLNDPNIDEILELDDEEDF
;
A
#
# COMPACT_ATOMS: atom_id res chain seq x y z
N MET A 1 -46.46 -39.44 -39.03
CA MET A 1 -45.14 -38.83 -38.73
C MET A 1 -45.42 -37.46 -38.14
N GLU A 2 -45.75 -37.45 -36.85
CA GLU A 2 -46.00 -36.22 -36.09
C GLU A 2 -44.67 -35.52 -35.80
N GLY A 3 -44.66 -34.19 -35.91
CA GLY A 3 -43.46 -33.37 -35.79
C GLY A 3 -42.89 -33.39 -34.38
N LEU A 4 -41.69 -33.97 -34.24
CA LEU A 4 -40.83 -33.74 -33.08
C LEU A 4 -40.53 -32.24 -32.98
N ALA A 5 -40.98 -31.61 -31.89
CA ALA A 5 -40.75 -30.20 -31.61
C ALA A 5 -39.23 -29.91 -31.55
N ARG A 6 -38.74 -29.07 -32.46
CA ARG A 6 -37.35 -28.60 -32.46
C ARG A 6 -37.21 -27.47 -31.44
N GLU A 7 -36.46 -27.68 -30.36
CA GLU A 7 -36.18 -26.64 -29.36
C GLU A 7 -34.81 -25.98 -29.64
N VAL A 8 -34.76 -24.65 -29.62
CA VAL A 8 -33.49 -23.91 -29.79
C VAL A 8 -32.61 -24.12 -28.58
N LEU A 9 -31.41 -24.66 -28.80
CA LEU A 9 -30.47 -25.02 -27.75
C LEU A 9 -29.92 -23.76 -27.07
N LYS A 10 -30.02 -23.72 -25.74
CA LYS A 10 -29.40 -22.68 -24.90
C LYS A 10 -28.04 -23.15 -24.40
N PHE A 11 -27.17 -22.19 -24.07
CA PHE A 11 -25.79 -22.46 -23.67
C PHE A 11 -25.47 -21.72 -22.38
N SER A 12 -24.65 -22.33 -21.53
CA SER A 12 -24.19 -21.72 -20.28
C SER A 12 -23.03 -20.77 -20.53
N SER A 13 -23.06 -19.61 -19.86
CA SER A 13 -22.03 -18.56 -19.95
C SER A 13 -20.84 -18.85 -19.04
N LEU A 14 -19.65 -18.39 -19.44
CA LEU A 14 -18.42 -18.49 -18.65
C LEU A 14 -18.31 -17.37 -17.60
N SER A 15 -18.03 -17.74 -16.34
CA SER A 15 -17.50 -16.79 -15.35
C SER A 15 -16.00 -16.57 -15.61
N THR A 16 -15.44 -15.45 -15.16
CA THR A 16 -14.04 -15.07 -15.45
C THR A 16 -13.35 -14.63 -14.18
N THR A 17 -12.11 -15.05 -14.02
CA THR A 17 -11.19 -14.58 -12.99
C THR A 17 -9.87 -14.21 -13.65
N ILE A 18 -9.23 -13.16 -13.15
CA ILE A 18 -7.89 -12.72 -13.55
C ILE A 18 -7.05 -12.72 -12.29
N GLU A 19 -5.95 -13.49 -12.29
CA GLU A 19 -5.04 -13.51 -11.15
C GLU A 19 -4.21 -12.21 -11.08
N PRO A 20 -3.82 -11.74 -9.89
CA PRO A 20 -2.98 -10.54 -9.74
C PRO A 20 -1.69 -10.61 -10.58
N GLY A 21 -1.08 -11.79 -10.70
CA GLY A 21 0.13 -12.01 -11.50
C GLY A 21 -0.02 -11.65 -12.98
N PHE A 22 -1.23 -11.76 -13.54
CA PHE A 22 -1.51 -11.30 -14.91
C PHE A 22 -1.27 -9.80 -15.07
N TRP A 23 -1.74 -9.00 -14.12
CA TRP A 23 -1.61 -7.54 -14.15
C TRP A 23 -0.17 -7.07 -13.97
N TYR A 24 0.58 -7.74 -13.08
CA TYR A 24 2.01 -7.52 -12.94
C TYR A 24 2.74 -7.72 -14.26
N LYS A 25 2.49 -8.84 -14.94
CA LYS A 25 3.14 -9.13 -16.21
C LYS A 25 2.70 -8.21 -17.32
N LEU A 26 1.41 -7.86 -17.38
CA LEU A 26 0.91 -6.89 -18.35
C LEU A 26 1.57 -5.52 -18.17
N ALA A 27 1.76 -5.06 -16.92
CA ALA A 27 2.45 -3.80 -16.62
C ALA A 27 3.93 -3.85 -17.02
N GLU A 28 4.64 -4.94 -16.69
CA GLU A 28 6.03 -5.18 -17.07
C GLU A 28 6.20 -5.18 -18.60
N LEU A 29 5.40 -5.99 -19.31
CA LEU A 29 5.40 -6.06 -20.77
C LEU A 29 5.10 -4.69 -21.39
N LYS A 30 4.17 -3.93 -20.81
CA LYS A 30 3.80 -2.61 -21.31
C LYS A 30 4.95 -1.60 -21.18
N LEU A 31 5.67 -1.61 -20.07
CA LEU A 31 6.77 -0.67 -19.81
C LEU A 31 8.04 -1.04 -20.59
N GLU A 32 8.37 -2.33 -20.63
CA GLU A 32 9.67 -2.79 -21.15
C GLU A 32 9.63 -3.13 -22.63
N ILE A 33 8.52 -3.71 -23.11
CA ILE A 33 8.40 -4.27 -24.47
C ILE A 33 7.50 -3.41 -25.35
N ASP A 34 6.20 -3.31 -25.03
CA ASP A 34 5.22 -2.66 -25.91
C ASP A 34 5.45 -1.16 -26.04
N LYS A 35 5.80 -0.48 -24.93
CA LYS A 35 5.93 0.98 -24.87
C LYS A 35 4.69 1.67 -25.45
N LEU A 36 4.76 2.22 -26.66
CA LEU A 36 3.65 2.89 -27.35
C LEU A 36 2.87 1.95 -28.28
N ASP A 37 3.37 0.76 -28.57
CA ASP A 37 2.70 -0.18 -29.46
C ASP A 37 1.43 -0.73 -28.79
N GLU A 38 0.37 -0.85 -29.61
CA GLU A 38 -0.95 -1.38 -29.22
C GLU A 38 -1.26 -2.69 -29.94
N ASP A 39 -0.21 -3.40 -30.34
CA ASP A 39 -0.31 -4.65 -31.06
C ASP A 39 -0.98 -5.74 -30.20
N GLU A 40 -1.62 -6.69 -30.88
CA GLU A 40 -2.22 -7.84 -30.22
C GLU A 40 -1.15 -8.78 -29.66
N ARG A 41 -1.40 -9.29 -28.46
CA ARG A 41 -0.56 -10.32 -27.85
C ARG A 41 -1.33 -11.61 -27.70
N GLU A 42 -0.75 -12.70 -28.18
CA GLU A 42 -1.31 -14.03 -27.95
C GLU A 42 -1.22 -14.38 -26.46
N ILE A 43 -2.33 -14.86 -25.89
CA ILE A 43 -2.41 -15.28 -24.50
C ILE A 43 -3.17 -16.60 -24.37
N TRP A 44 -2.77 -17.40 -23.39
CA TRP A 44 -3.45 -18.63 -23.00
C TRP A 44 -4.45 -18.38 -21.87
N GLY A 45 -5.61 -19.01 -21.98
CA GLY A 45 -6.59 -19.12 -20.91
C GLY A 45 -6.87 -20.58 -20.57
N SER A 46 -7.32 -20.81 -19.35
CA SER A 46 -7.80 -22.12 -18.94
C SER A 46 -9.22 -22.02 -18.41
N TYR A 47 -10.01 -23.07 -18.57
CA TYR A 47 -11.36 -23.10 -18.03
C TYR A 47 -11.76 -24.49 -17.59
N GLN A 48 -12.55 -24.54 -16.52
CA GLN A 48 -13.00 -25.78 -15.90
C GLN A 48 -14.29 -25.56 -15.12
N ASN A 49 -14.98 -26.65 -14.76
CA ASN A 49 -16.10 -26.59 -13.84
C ASN A 49 -15.59 -26.61 -12.40
N ILE A 50 -15.84 -25.55 -11.64
CA ILE A 50 -15.56 -25.49 -10.20
C ILE A 50 -16.86 -25.15 -9.47
N GLY A 51 -17.31 -26.05 -8.60
CA GLY A 51 -18.50 -25.83 -7.77
C GLY A 51 -19.77 -25.56 -8.59
N GLY A 52 -19.93 -26.23 -9.73
CA GLY A 52 -21.10 -26.07 -10.62
C GLY A 52 -21.06 -24.82 -11.50
N LYS A 53 -19.93 -24.10 -11.56
CA LYS A 53 -19.76 -22.93 -12.42
C LYS A 53 -18.60 -23.13 -13.38
N SER A 54 -18.83 -22.82 -14.66
CA SER A 54 -17.80 -22.81 -15.69
C SER A 54 -16.91 -21.59 -15.52
N LEU A 55 -15.75 -21.76 -14.88
CA LEU A 55 -14.81 -20.69 -14.57
C LEU A 55 -13.69 -20.63 -15.60
N PHE A 56 -13.52 -19.45 -16.20
CA PHE A 56 -12.41 -19.10 -17.07
C PHE A 56 -11.35 -18.31 -16.28
N ASN A 57 -10.10 -18.72 -16.34
CA ASN A 57 -8.99 -18.12 -15.60
C ASN A 57 -7.83 -17.72 -16.52
N ILE A 58 -7.22 -16.59 -16.21
CA ILE A 58 -5.94 -16.14 -16.79
C ILE A 58 -5.03 -15.65 -15.66
N GLY A 59 -3.73 -15.86 -15.83
CA GLY A 59 -2.74 -15.58 -14.81
C GLY A 59 -1.39 -15.18 -15.39
N LEU A 60 -0.33 -15.33 -14.60
CA LEU A 60 1.03 -14.98 -15.03
C LEU A 60 1.47 -15.81 -16.26
N SER A 61 1.19 -17.12 -16.24
CA SER A 61 1.57 -18.06 -17.30
C SER A 61 0.80 -17.85 -18.60
N SER A 62 -0.26 -17.02 -18.61
CA SER A 62 -1.03 -16.72 -19.81
C SER A 62 -0.19 -16.07 -20.92
N PHE A 63 0.90 -15.38 -20.58
CA PHE A 63 1.81 -14.75 -21.55
C PHE A 63 2.95 -15.67 -22.01
N ASN A 64 3.00 -16.92 -21.55
CA ASN A 64 4.05 -17.87 -21.96
C ASN A 64 3.82 -18.35 -23.40
N ASN A 65 4.91 -18.54 -24.15
CA ASN A 65 4.85 -19.11 -25.49
C ASN A 65 4.35 -20.57 -25.47
N THR A 66 4.65 -21.31 -24.41
CA THR A 66 4.24 -22.69 -24.21
C THR A 66 3.17 -22.82 -23.13
N LEU A 67 2.21 -23.70 -23.38
CA LEU A 67 1.19 -24.10 -22.41
C LEU A 67 1.88 -24.71 -21.18
N SER A 68 1.65 -24.07 -20.03
CA SER A 68 2.16 -24.49 -18.72
C SER A 68 0.98 -24.70 -17.79
N ILE A 69 0.41 -25.91 -17.82
CA ILE A 69 -0.67 -26.32 -16.94
C ILE A 69 -0.16 -27.47 -16.06
N PRO A 70 -0.39 -27.43 -14.73
CA PRO A 70 0.05 -28.49 -13.84
C PRO A 70 -0.49 -29.86 -14.28
N GLU A 71 0.35 -30.89 -14.23
CA GLU A 71 0.02 -32.25 -14.70
C GLU A 71 -1.23 -32.86 -14.02
N ASN A 72 -1.56 -32.38 -12.82
CA ASN A 72 -2.69 -32.88 -12.01
C ASN A 72 -4.06 -32.29 -12.42
N CYS A 73 -4.12 -31.41 -13.41
CA CYS A 73 -5.34 -30.73 -13.85
C CYS A 73 -6.07 -31.50 -14.96
N PHE A 74 -6.54 -32.72 -14.66
CA PHE A 74 -7.17 -33.63 -15.64
C PHE A 74 -8.46 -33.10 -16.28
N HIS A 75 -9.17 -32.17 -15.62
CA HIS A 75 -10.44 -31.59 -16.09
C HIS A 75 -10.33 -30.13 -16.56
N THR A 76 -9.11 -29.67 -16.84
CA THR A 76 -8.89 -28.30 -17.32
C THR A 76 -8.85 -28.27 -18.84
N ASN A 77 -9.77 -27.49 -19.42
CA ASN A 77 -9.76 -27.14 -20.83
C ASN A 77 -8.89 -25.91 -21.08
N VAL A 78 -8.38 -25.79 -22.30
CA VAL A 78 -7.51 -24.70 -22.73
C VAL A 78 -8.16 -23.85 -23.79
N ALA A 79 -7.83 -22.57 -23.78
CA ALA A 79 -8.35 -21.56 -24.67
C ALA A 79 -7.22 -20.68 -25.18
N ARG A 80 -7.25 -20.35 -26.46
CA ARG A 80 -6.27 -19.47 -27.10
C ARG A 80 -6.91 -18.12 -27.38
N GLY A 81 -6.26 -17.03 -27.00
CA GLY A 81 -6.84 -15.72 -27.14
C GLY A 81 -5.86 -14.60 -27.40
N TYR A 82 -6.40 -13.41 -27.50
CA TYR A 82 -5.66 -12.20 -27.84
C TYR A 82 -5.91 -11.12 -26.78
N CYS A 83 -4.83 -10.59 -26.21
CA CYS A 83 -4.84 -9.43 -25.33
C CYS A 83 -4.55 -8.17 -26.15
N ILE A 84 -5.46 -7.20 -26.12
CA ILE A 84 -5.33 -5.93 -26.82
C ILE A 84 -5.32 -4.83 -25.77
N ASN A 85 -4.15 -4.26 -25.51
CA ASN A 85 -4.00 -3.21 -24.50
C ASN A 85 -3.93 -1.83 -25.15
N LYS A 86 -4.88 -0.96 -24.81
CA LYS A 86 -4.95 0.41 -25.30
C LYS A 86 -4.22 1.37 -24.37
N ASN A 87 -3.42 2.26 -24.96
CA ASN A 87 -2.60 3.24 -24.22
C ASN A 87 -3.44 4.28 -23.50
N THR A 88 -4.47 4.79 -24.17
CA THR A 88 -5.32 5.86 -23.66
C THR A 88 -6.73 5.36 -23.40
N LEU A 89 -7.39 5.98 -22.41
CA LEU A 89 -8.77 5.67 -22.10
C LEU A 89 -9.70 6.07 -23.26
N GLU A 90 -9.35 7.11 -24.00
CA GLU A 90 -10.06 7.55 -25.20
C GLU A 90 -9.96 6.49 -26.31
N SER A 91 -8.78 5.93 -26.57
CA SER A 91 -8.59 4.84 -27.54
C SER A 91 -9.41 3.60 -27.16
N TYR A 92 -9.39 3.24 -25.86
CA TYR A 92 -10.22 2.15 -25.34
C TYR A 92 -11.73 2.38 -25.56
N LYS A 93 -12.21 3.60 -25.27
CA LYS A 93 -13.63 3.96 -25.43
C LYS A 93 -14.03 4.06 -26.90
N GLY A 94 -13.16 4.61 -27.75
CA GLY A 94 -13.37 4.83 -29.18
C GLY A 94 -13.29 3.55 -30.01
N CYS A 95 -12.68 2.49 -29.49
CA CYS A 95 -12.61 1.20 -30.18
C CYS A 95 -14.01 0.62 -30.41
N ASP A 96 -14.32 0.23 -31.66
CA ASP A 96 -15.56 -0.45 -32.02
C ASP A 96 -15.48 -1.94 -31.61
N LYS A 97 -16.25 -2.27 -30.58
CA LYS A 97 -16.29 -3.61 -29.99
C LYS A 97 -16.97 -4.62 -30.93
N THR A 98 -17.89 -4.16 -31.79
CA THR A 98 -18.57 -5.03 -32.75
C THR A 98 -17.65 -5.35 -33.92
N GLU A 99 -16.90 -4.38 -34.40
CA GLU A 99 -15.87 -4.57 -35.42
C GLU A 99 -14.77 -5.52 -34.93
N LEU A 100 -14.26 -5.33 -33.70
CA LEU A 100 -13.30 -6.25 -33.09
C LEU A 100 -13.83 -7.69 -33.05
N ALA A 101 -15.05 -7.91 -32.58
CA ALA A 101 -15.63 -9.25 -32.51
C ALA A 101 -15.77 -9.88 -33.91
N SER A 102 -16.13 -9.07 -34.93
CA SER A 102 -16.23 -9.53 -36.31
C SER A 102 -14.85 -9.87 -36.89
N MET A 103 -13.83 -9.04 -36.67
CA MET A 103 -12.47 -9.25 -37.17
C MET A 103 -11.86 -10.56 -36.65
N TYR A 104 -11.85 -10.78 -35.34
CA TYR A 104 -11.32 -12.02 -34.78
C TYR A 104 -12.24 -13.22 -35.04
N GLY A 105 -13.54 -13.00 -35.17
CA GLY A 105 -14.48 -14.04 -35.61
C GLY A 105 -14.19 -14.53 -37.03
N GLN A 106 -13.96 -13.61 -37.96
CA GLN A 106 -13.54 -13.94 -39.32
C GLN A 106 -12.18 -14.65 -39.34
N ARG A 107 -11.24 -14.24 -38.48
CA ARG A 107 -9.98 -14.97 -38.29
C ARG A 107 -10.24 -16.42 -37.88
N LEU A 108 -11.06 -16.66 -36.85
CA LEU A 108 -11.42 -18.01 -36.42
C LEU A 108 -12.09 -18.82 -37.55
N LYS A 109 -13.00 -18.19 -38.32
CA LYS A 109 -13.62 -18.83 -39.49
C LYS A 109 -12.58 -19.28 -40.50
N ASN A 110 -11.61 -18.42 -40.83
CA ASN A 110 -10.55 -18.76 -41.78
C ASN A 110 -9.73 -19.95 -41.26
N GLN A 111 -9.46 -19.99 -39.95
CA GLN A 111 -8.77 -21.10 -39.28
C GLN A 111 -9.60 -22.42 -39.30
N MET A 112 -10.93 -22.32 -39.24
CA MET A 112 -11.82 -23.47 -39.42
C MET A 112 -11.80 -24.00 -40.86
N CYS A 113 -11.69 -23.11 -41.86
CA CYS A 113 -11.73 -23.48 -43.28
C CYS A 113 -10.39 -23.98 -43.82
N ASN A 114 -9.27 -23.41 -43.36
CA ASN A 114 -7.93 -23.76 -43.84
C ASN A 114 -7.32 -24.99 -43.15
N GLY A 115 -7.99 -25.52 -42.12
CA GLY A 115 -7.57 -26.72 -41.40
C GLY A 115 -6.67 -26.48 -40.19
N GLU A 116 -6.31 -25.23 -39.84
CA GLU A 116 -5.51 -24.93 -38.64
C GLU A 116 -6.16 -25.47 -37.36
N VAL A 117 -7.49 -25.44 -37.28
CA VAL A 117 -8.25 -26.00 -36.15
C VAL A 117 -8.06 -27.51 -36.00
N LEU A 118 -7.76 -28.25 -37.08
CA LEU A 118 -7.47 -29.67 -37.00
C LEU A 118 -6.13 -29.92 -36.28
N ASP A 119 -5.14 -29.05 -36.51
CA ASP A 119 -3.83 -29.11 -35.87
C ASP A 119 -3.87 -28.60 -34.42
N ASP A 120 -4.58 -27.50 -34.17
CA ASP A 120 -4.77 -26.89 -32.85
C ASP A 120 -6.27 -26.66 -32.55
N PRO A 121 -6.98 -27.68 -32.00
CA PRO A 121 -8.38 -27.52 -31.61
C PRO A 121 -8.64 -26.46 -30.53
N SER A 122 -7.63 -26.00 -29.79
CA SER A 122 -7.82 -24.96 -28.76
C SER A 122 -8.27 -23.61 -29.34
N LEU A 123 -8.03 -23.39 -30.64
CA LEU A 123 -8.52 -22.22 -31.38
C LEU A 123 -10.06 -22.12 -31.37
N LEU A 124 -10.77 -23.26 -31.31
CA LEU A 124 -12.24 -23.25 -31.17
C LEU A 124 -12.70 -22.66 -29.84
N SER A 125 -11.84 -22.66 -28.82
CA SER A 125 -12.07 -21.98 -27.54
C SER A 125 -11.46 -20.57 -27.54
N SER A 126 -11.69 -19.79 -28.61
CA SER A 126 -11.06 -18.47 -28.73
C SER A 126 -11.70 -17.38 -27.86
N PHE A 127 -10.86 -16.45 -27.41
CA PHE A 127 -11.30 -15.28 -26.64
C PHE A 127 -10.48 -14.03 -26.95
N ILE A 128 -11.08 -12.87 -26.71
CA ILE A 128 -10.42 -11.56 -26.75
C ILE A 128 -10.47 -10.96 -25.35
N LEU A 129 -9.37 -10.33 -24.94
CA LEU A 129 -9.29 -9.51 -23.76
C LEU A 129 -8.88 -8.09 -24.17
N LEU A 130 -9.83 -7.16 -24.16
CA LEU A 130 -9.57 -5.74 -24.41
C LEU A 130 -9.26 -5.06 -23.08
N THR A 131 -8.07 -4.47 -22.95
CA THR A 131 -7.58 -3.85 -21.71
C THR A 131 -7.15 -2.40 -21.90
N HIS A 132 -7.17 -1.65 -20.81
CA HIS A 132 -6.48 -0.38 -20.64
C HIS A 132 -5.87 -0.35 -19.25
N ALA A 133 -4.56 -0.12 -19.17
CA ALA A 133 -3.81 -0.11 -17.93
C ALA A 133 -3.34 1.31 -17.57
N ASP A 134 -3.94 1.91 -16.53
CA ASP A 134 -3.41 3.13 -15.91
C ASP A 134 -2.35 2.74 -14.87
N LEU A 135 -1.10 2.68 -15.32
CA LEU A 135 0.05 2.29 -14.50
C LEU A 135 0.44 3.33 -13.44
N LYS A 136 -0.09 4.57 -13.51
CA LYS A 136 0.15 5.58 -12.47
C LYS A 136 -0.75 5.38 -11.26
N LYS A 137 -1.99 4.99 -11.50
CA LYS A 137 -2.99 4.73 -10.43
C LYS A 137 -3.18 3.25 -10.13
N TYR A 138 -2.48 2.37 -10.86
CA TYR A 138 -2.67 0.92 -10.87
C TYR A 138 -4.15 0.54 -11.07
N ASN A 139 -4.84 1.25 -11.96
CA ASN A 139 -6.23 0.99 -12.31
C ASN A 139 -6.29 0.30 -13.67
N PHE A 140 -6.94 -0.85 -13.73
CA PHE A 140 -7.02 -1.68 -14.92
C PHE A 140 -8.48 -1.81 -15.35
N ILE A 141 -8.75 -1.45 -16.60
CA ILE A 141 -10.06 -1.60 -17.22
C ILE A 141 -9.96 -2.75 -18.21
N TYR A 142 -10.89 -3.69 -18.16
CA TYR A 142 -10.87 -4.83 -19.08
C TYR A 142 -12.26 -5.32 -19.46
N TRP A 143 -12.33 -6.00 -20.61
CA TRP A 143 -13.54 -6.64 -21.07
C TRP A 143 -13.22 -7.89 -21.89
N PHE A 144 -13.81 -9.03 -21.49
CA PHE A 144 -13.70 -10.29 -22.22
C PHE A 144 -14.75 -10.39 -23.33
N ALA A 145 -14.35 -10.99 -24.45
CA ALA A 145 -15.25 -11.51 -25.46
C ALA A 145 -14.93 -12.99 -25.74
N PHE A 146 -15.92 -13.86 -25.60
CA PHE A 146 -15.83 -15.29 -25.94
C PHE A 146 -16.54 -15.53 -27.27
N LEU A 147 -15.79 -15.49 -28.36
CA LEU A 147 -16.34 -15.36 -29.71
C LEU A 147 -17.11 -16.61 -30.12
N VAL A 148 -18.35 -16.42 -30.59
CA VAL A 148 -19.18 -17.46 -31.19
C VAL A 148 -19.99 -16.90 -32.36
N PRO A 149 -20.27 -17.70 -33.39
CA PRO A 149 -21.06 -17.25 -34.53
C PRO A 149 -22.53 -17.07 -34.12
N GLN A 150 -23.15 -16.00 -34.62
CA GLN A 150 -24.56 -15.69 -34.40
C GLN A 150 -25.47 -16.23 -35.51
N ASP A 151 -24.92 -16.44 -36.71
CA ASP A 151 -25.69 -16.78 -37.92
C ASP A 151 -26.16 -18.24 -37.98
N ILE A 152 -25.82 -19.06 -36.98
CA ILE A 152 -26.26 -20.45 -36.88
C ILE A 152 -27.36 -20.59 -35.82
N THR A 153 -28.42 -21.32 -36.19
CA THR A 153 -29.44 -21.76 -35.24
C THR A 153 -29.21 -23.22 -34.93
N ILE A 154 -28.91 -23.52 -33.67
CA ILE A 154 -28.65 -24.88 -33.19
C ILE A 154 -29.91 -25.38 -32.50
N ASN A 155 -30.55 -26.38 -33.09
CA ASN A 155 -31.78 -26.99 -32.59
C ASN A 155 -31.47 -28.35 -31.96
N ALA A 156 -31.88 -28.55 -30.71
CA ALA A 156 -31.80 -29.84 -30.04
C ALA A 156 -32.94 -30.75 -30.55
N ILE A 157 -32.57 -31.94 -31.02
CA ILE A 157 -33.50 -32.98 -31.47
C ILE A 157 -33.81 -33.94 -30.30
N GLY A 158 -32.79 -34.23 -29.48
CA GLY A 158 -32.91 -35.12 -28.34
C GLY A 158 -31.68 -35.05 -27.44
N SER A 159 -31.86 -35.43 -26.18
CA SER A 159 -30.79 -35.50 -25.18
C SER A 159 -31.00 -36.75 -24.33
N ASN A 160 -30.06 -37.68 -24.40
CA ASN A 160 -30.12 -38.96 -23.68
C ASN A 160 -28.94 -39.09 -22.72
N PRO A 161 -29.11 -39.67 -21.52
CA PRO A 161 -27.98 -40.00 -20.64
C PRO A 161 -26.98 -40.91 -21.35
N LEU A 162 -25.69 -40.77 -21.06
CA LEU A 162 -24.64 -41.56 -21.72
C LEU A 162 -24.87 -43.08 -21.56
N GLN A 163 -25.42 -43.49 -20.41
CA GLN A 163 -25.74 -44.89 -20.06
C GLN A 163 -26.82 -45.53 -20.95
N SER A 164 -27.55 -44.73 -21.73
CA SER A 164 -28.58 -45.25 -22.64
C SER A 164 -28.00 -45.93 -23.89
N GLU A 165 -26.84 -45.47 -24.38
CA GLU A 165 -26.19 -46.01 -25.59
C GLU A 165 -24.84 -46.70 -25.30
N PHE A 166 -24.29 -46.51 -24.08
CA PHE A 166 -23.00 -47.03 -23.63
C PHE A 166 -23.10 -47.81 -22.32
N THR A 167 -22.43 -48.97 -22.25
CA THR A 167 -22.30 -49.77 -21.03
C THR A 167 -21.29 -49.15 -20.06
N SER A 168 -21.32 -49.55 -18.78
CA SER A 168 -20.39 -49.04 -17.75
C SER A 168 -18.91 -49.20 -18.10
N ASP A 169 -18.57 -50.29 -18.77
CA ASP A 169 -17.19 -50.62 -19.16
C ASP A 169 -16.73 -49.68 -20.28
N LEU A 170 -17.60 -49.46 -21.28
CA LEU A 170 -17.38 -48.51 -22.37
C LEU A 170 -17.28 -47.06 -21.88
N ILE A 171 -18.05 -46.68 -20.86
CA ILE A 171 -17.92 -45.36 -20.22
C ILE A 171 -16.55 -45.25 -19.55
N SER A 172 -16.09 -46.28 -18.84
CA SER A 172 -14.77 -46.24 -18.22
C SER A 172 -13.63 -46.20 -19.24
N GLU A 173 -13.79 -46.89 -20.38
CA GLU A 173 -12.87 -46.83 -21.53
C GLU A 173 -12.85 -45.42 -22.17
N LEU A 174 -13.99 -44.75 -22.29
CA LEU A 174 -14.07 -43.37 -22.80
C LEU A 174 -13.26 -42.40 -21.92
N PHE A 175 -13.41 -42.47 -20.60
CA PHE A 175 -12.72 -41.58 -19.66
C PHE A 175 -11.21 -41.89 -19.57
N SER A 176 -10.82 -43.17 -19.66
CA SER A 176 -9.39 -43.53 -19.69
C SER A 176 -8.74 -43.11 -21.01
N GLY A 177 -9.43 -43.33 -22.14
CA GLY A 177 -8.98 -42.88 -23.45
C GLY A 177 -8.85 -41.36 -23.55
N HIS A 178 -9.79 -40.61 -22.97
CA HIS A 178 -9.73 -39.15 -22.92
C HIS A 178 -8.51 -38.64 -22.13
N SER A 179 -8.20 -39.29 -21.00
CA SER A 179 -7.04 -38.92 -20.16
C SER A 179 -5.70 -39.04 -20.91
N LEU A 180 -5.62 -39.92 -21.91
CA LEU A 180 -4.44 -40.11 -22.76
C LEU A 180 -4.29 -39.04 -23.86
N LEU A 181 -5.33 -38.26 -24.14
CA LEU A 181 -5.23 -37.17 -25.12
C LEU A 181 -4.34 -36.04 -24.59
N ASN A 182 -3.57 -35.44 -25.51
CA ASN A 182 -2.84 -34.21 -25.25
C ASN A 182 -3.80 -33.08 -24.88
N LEU A 183 -3.36 -32.17 -24.00
CA LEU A 183 -4.18 -31.12 -23.39
C LEU A 183 -4.97 -30.28 -24.40
N ILE A 184 -4.36 -29.95 -25.54
CA ILE A 184 -4.97 -29.17 -26.63
C ILE A 184 -6.18 -29.91 -27.27
N ASN A 185 -6.11 -31.25 -27.34
CA ASN A 185 -7.12 -32.10 -27.95
C ASN A 185 -8.18 -32.60 -26.97
N ARG A 186 -8.03 -32.34 -25.66
CA ARG A 186 -8.98 -32.83 -24.64
C ARG A 186 -10.35 -32.19 -24.73
N THR A 187 -10.43 -30.96 -25.21
CA THR A 187 -11.70 -30.23 -25.29
C THR A 187 -12.57 -30.71 -26.44
N PHE A 188 -11.98 -30.96 -27.62
CA PHE A 188 -12.69 -31.34 -28.83
C PHE A 188 -12.03 -32.58 -29.45
N PHE A 189 -12.78 -33.66 -29.54
CA PHE A 189 -12.30 -34.95 -30.03
C PHE A 189 -13.44 -35.72 -30.71
N VAL A 190 -13.14 -36.89 -31.29
CA VAL A 190 -14.14 -37.77 -31.92
C VAL A 190 -14.07 -39.15 -31.30
N VAL A 191 -15.23 -39.76 -31.09
CA VAL A 191 -15.40 -41.10 -30.50
C VAL A 191 -16.00 -42.00 -31.57
N VAL A 192 -15.31 -43.08 -31.92
CA VAL A 192 -15.81 -44.09 -32.86
C VAL A 192 -16.08 -45.38 -32.11
N LYS A 193 -17.31 -45.89 -32.22
CA LYS A 193 -17.73 -47.16 -31.64
C LYS A 193 -17.50 -48.28 -32.66
N THR A 194 -16.67 -49.24 -32.29
CA THR A 194 -16.35 -50.43 -33.09
C THR A 194 -16.94 -51.68 -32.44
N GLU A 195 -16.91 -52.83 -33.13
CA GLU A 195 -17.34 -54.12 -32.56
C GLU A 195 -16.51 -54.52 -31.33
N ASN A 196 -15.25 -54.05 -31.25
CA ASN A 196 -14.29 -54.42 -30.19
C ASN A 196 -14.18 -53.39 -29.04
N GLY A 197 -14.99 -52.32 -29.04
CA GLY A 197 -14.91 -51.26 -28.03
C GLY A 197 -14.92 -49.84 -28.62
N ILE A 198 -14.42 -48.87 -27.86
CA ILE A 198 -14.39 -47.45 -28.26
C ILE A 198 -12.97 -46.99 -28.56
N LYS A 199 -12.81 -46.23 -29.64
CA LYS A 199 -11.55 -45.54 -29.93
C LYS A 199 -11.77 -44.04 -30.07
N LEU A 200 -10.94 -43.26 -29.37
CA LEU A 200 -10.90 -41.80 -29.48
C LEU A 200 -9.90 -41.40 -30.56
N TYR A 201 -10.26 -40.36 -31.30
CA TYR A 201 -9.44 -39.75 -32.34
C TYR A 201 -9.34 -38.25 -32.09
N THR A 202 -8.16 -37.68 -32.35
CA THR A 202 -8.03 -36.24 -32.53
C THR A 202 -8.78 -35.79 -33.79
N LEU A 203 -9.11 -34.49 -33.90
CA LEU A 203 -9.82 -33.98 -35.08
C LEU A 203 -9.03 -34.23 -36.37
N LYS A 204 -7.71 -34.05 -36.32
CA LYS A 204 -6.80 -34.32 -37.44
C LYS A 204 -6.80 -35.79 -37.85
N GLU A 205 -6.61 -36.70 -36.89
CA GLU A 205 -6.58 -38.14 -37.16
C GLU A 205 -7.92 -38.61 -37.74
N PHE A 206 -9.04 -38.13 -37.20
CA PHE A 206 -10.35 -38.48 -37.70
C PHE A 206 -10.54 -38.01 -39.16
N SER A 207 -10.20 -36.75 -39.43
CA SER A 207 -10.31 -36.17 -40.78
C SER A 207 -9.37 -36.83 -41.80
N SER A 208 -8.21 -37.34 -41.38
CA SER A 208 -7.28 -38.04 -42.27
C SER A 208 -7.65 -39.51 -42.51
N THR A 209 -8.29 -40.15 -41.52
CA THR A 209 -8.56 -41.59 -41.53
C THR A 209 -9.85 -41.92 -42.28
N PHE A 210 -10.88 -41.09 -42.16
CA PHE A 210 -12.21 -41.36 -42.71
C PHE A 210 -12.62 -40.31 -43.72
N LYS A 211 -13.01 -40.73 -44.93
CA LYS A 211 -13.59 -39.84 -45.93
C LYS A 211 -15.11 -39.74 -45.78
N ASN A 212 -15.70 -38.66 -46.28
CA ASN A 212 -17.14 -38.37 -46.13
C ASN A 212 -18.08 -39.51 -46.58
N GLU A 213 -17.67 -40.33 -47.55
CA GLU A 213 -18.46 -41.46 -48.06
C GLU A 213 -18.45 -42.69 -47.13
N GLU A 214 -17.41 -42.86 -46.30
CA GLU A 214 -17.28 -43.98 -45.36
C GLU A 214 -18.00 -43.72 -44.03
N LEU A 215 -18.28 -42.46 -43.72
CA LEU A 215 -18.95 -42.03 -42.49
C LEU A 215 -20.35 -42.64 -42.32
N ASP A 216 -21.02 -43.00 -43.41
CA ASP A 216 -22.38 -43.55 -43.37
C ASP A 216 -22.46 -44.98 -42.82
N ASN A 217 -21.33 -45.69 -42.82
CA ASN A 217 -21.21 -47.04 -42.27
C ASN A 217 -20.60 -47.06 -40.86
N LEU A 218 -20.23 -45.89 -40.30
CA LEU A 218 -19.54 -45.76 -39.02
C LEU A 218 -20.49 -45.26 -37.93
N CYS A 219 -20.41 -45.87 -36.75
CA CYS A 219 -21.07 -45.36 -35.55
C CYS A 219 -20.11 -44.42 -34.80
N TYR A 220 -20.20 -43.12 -35.06
CA TYR A 220 -19.32 -42.11 -34.47
C TYR A 220 -20.09 -41.00 -33.74
N TYR A 221 -19.41 -40.34 -32.80
CA TYR A 221 -19.91 -39.25 -31.97
C TYR A 221 -18.83 -38.18 -31.85
N PHE A 222 -19.22 -36.92 -31.91
CA PHE A 222 -18.30 -35.82 -31.62
C PHE A 222 -18.19 -35.64 -30.10
N GLY A 223 -16.99 -35.78 -29.54
CA GLY A 223 -16.72 -35.59 -28.13
C GLY A 223 -16.42 -34.14 -27.78
N PHE A 224 -17.04 -33.64 -26.72
CA PHE A 224 -16.82 -32.31 -26.18
C PHE A 224 -16.68 -32.36 -24.66
N CYS A 225 -15.56 -31.86 -24.11
CA CYS A 225 -15.39 -31.74 -22.67
C CYS A 225 -16.17 -30.54 -22.13
N ASP A 226 -17.31 -30.83 -21.49
CA ASP A 226 -18.29 -29.84 -21.10
C ASP A 226 -18.02 -29.32 -19.67
N CYS A 227 -17.74 -28.03 -19.54
CA CYS A 227 -17.53 -27.38 -18.25
C CYS A 227 -18.82 -26.87 -17.59
N SER A 228 -19.99 -27.14 -18.16
CA SER A 228 -21.26 -26.71 -17.56
C SER A 228 -21.62 -27.53 -16.32
N SER A 229 -22.52 -27.01 -15.47
CA SER A 229 -22.97 -27.71 -14.26
C SER A 229 -23.64 -29.04 -14.61
N GLY A 230 -23.40 -30.08 -13.80
CA GLY A 230 -24.05 -31.38 -13.94
C GLY A 230 -25.59 -31.32 -13.92
N GLU A 231 -26.16 -30.36 -13.19
CA GLU A 231 -27.60 -30.12 -13.12
C GLU A 231 -28.16 -29.34 -14.32
N SER A 232 -27.29 -28.71 -15.12
CA SER A 232 -27.71 -27.93 -16.26
C SER A 232 -28.01 -28.81 -17.46
N LYS A 233 -29.17 -28.59 -18.09
CA LYS A 233 -29.48 -29.15 -19.42
C LYS A 233 -28.73 -28.45 -20.56
N ASN A 234 -28.07 -27.33 -20.27
CA ASN A 234 -27.44 -26.48 -21.28
C ASN A 234 -25.93 -26.72 -21.33
N PRO A 235 -25.36 -27.11 -22.48
CA PRO A 235 -23.92 -27.28 -22.63
C PRO A 235 -23.16 -25.95 -22.49
N SER A 236 -21.85 -26.04 -22.28
CA SER A 236 -20.97 -24.86 -22.18
C SER A 236 -20.79 -24.09 -23.48
N TRP A 237 -20.43 -22.82 -23.34
CA TRP A 237 -20.42 -21.80 -24.38
C TRP A 237 -19.72 -22.22 -25.69
N TYR A 238 -18.56 -22.87 -25.60
CA TYR A 238 -17.71 -23.18 -26.76
C TYR A 238 -18.20 -24.35 -27.61
N LEU A 239 -19.22 -25.11 -27.18
CA LEU A 239 -19.83 -26.11 -28.04
C LEU A 239 -20.39 -25.49 -29.33
N ARG A 240 -20.80 -24.20 -29.28
CA ARG A 240 -21.23 -23.44 -30.46
C ARG A 240 -20.17 -23.41 -31.56
N ASN A 241 -18.92 -23.20 -31.19
CA ASN A 241 -17.81 -23.10 -32.15
C ASN A 241 -17.49 -24.46 -32.74
N TYR A 242 -17.53 -25.52 -31.93
CA TYR A 242 -17.30 -26.87 -32.43
C TYR A 242 -18.39 -27.31 -33.40
N LEU A 243 -19.66 -27.02 -33.08
CA LEU A 243 -20.79 -27.29 -33.97
C LEU A 243 -20.72 -26.47 -35.25
N ALA A 244 -20.31 -25.19 -35.19
CA ALA A 244 -20.04 -24.39 -36.38
C ALA A 244 -18.95 -25.02 -37.26
N PHE A 245 -17.84 -25.45 -36.67
CA PHE A 245 -16.76 -26.12 -37.39
C PHE A 245 -17.26 -27.41 -38.07
N ILE A 246 -17.99 -28.25 -37.34
CA ILE A 246 -18.55 -29.50 -37.89
C ILE A 246 -19.51 -29.18 -39.04
N HIS A 247 -20.36 -28.15 -38.91
CA HIS A 247 -21.30 -27.75 -39.96
C HIS A 247 -20.60 -27.29 -41.25
N LEU A 248 -19.46 -26.61 -41.12
CA LEU A 248 -18.68 -26.17 -42.29
C LEU A 248 -18.00 -27.34 -43.00
N GLN A 249 -17.56 -28.36 -42.27
CA GLN A 249 -16.78 -29.48 -42.80
C GLN A 249 -17.64 -30.68 -43.24
N PHE A 250 -18.77 -30.92 -42.58
CA PHE A 250 -19.63 -32.08 -42.79
C PHE A 250 -21.05 -31.66 -43.23
N SER A 251 -21.55 -32.29 -44.29
CA SER A 251 -22.87 -32.06 -44.90
C SER A 251 -24.03 -32.14 -43.89
N ASN A 252 -25.16 -31.44 -44.17
CA ASN A 252 -26.40 -31.27 -43.36
C ASN A 252 -27.07 -32.56 -42.78
N LYS A 253 -26.37 -33.37 -42.01
CA LYS A 253 -26.88 -34.52 -41.27
C LYS A 253 -27.05 -34.14 -39.78
N PRO A 254 -27.98 -34.79 -39.05
CA PRO A 254 -28.08 -34.60 -37.62
C PRO A 254 -26.79 -35.06 -36.93
N ILE A 255 -26.23 -34.21 -36.08
CA ILE A 255 -24.94 -34.41 -35.42
C ILE A 255 -25.19 -34.99 -34.03
N LYS A 256 -24.50 -36.08 -33.68
CA LYS A 256 -24.47 -36.63 -32.31
C LYS A 256 -23.22 -36.16 -31.58
N VAL A 257 -23.40 -35.54 -30.42
CA VAL A 257 -22.32 -35.00 -29.57
C VAL A 257 -22.36 -35.67 -28.20
N ILE A 258 -21.23 -36.18 -27.72
CA ILE A 258 -21.04 -36.58 -26.33
C ILE A 258 -20.57 -35.36 -25.54
N CYS A 259 -21.43 -34.83 -24.68
CA CYS A 259 -21.08 -33.78 -23.73
C CYS A 259 -20.51 -34.47 -22.48
N MET A 260 -19.17 -34.55 -22.42
CA MET A 260 -18.43 -35.25 -21.37
C MET A 260 -18.22 -34.35 -20.16
N ARG A 261 -18.84 -34.72 -19.04
CA ARG A 261 -18.70 -34.09 -17.71
C ARG A 261 -18.03 -35.10 -16.78
N ASP A 262 -18.73 -35.55 -15.74
CA ASP A 262 -18.37 -36.73 -14.94
C ASP A 262 -19.08 -38.00 -15.46
N LYS A 263 -18.77 -39.16 -14.89
CA LYS A 263 -19.33 -40.46 -15.34
C LYS A 263 -20.86 -40.56 -15.20
N GLU A 264 -21.47 -39.73 -14.37
CA GLU A 264 -22.90 -39.81 -14.04
C GLU A 264 -23.74 -38.80 -14.82
N THR A 265 -23.23 -37.58 -15.01
CA THR A 265 -23.93 -36.45 -15.62
C THR A 265 -23.57 -36.22 -17.09
N SER A 266 -22.65 -37.01 -17.66
CA SER A 266 -22.37 -37.00 -19.09
C SER A 266 -23.58 -37.47 -19.91
N TYR A 267 -23.79 -36.88 -21.07
CA TYR A 267 -24.96 -37.14 -21.91
C TYR A 267 -24.66 -37.01 -23.40
N ILE A 268 -25.52 -37.61 -24.22
CA ILE A 268 -25.49 -37.55 -25.67
C ILE A 268 -26.54 -36.56 -26.13
N LEU A 269 -26.08 -35.56 -26.87
CA LEU A 269 -26.91 -34.51 -27.45
C LEU A 269 -26.99 -34.70 -28.96
N GLN A 270 -28.20 -34.79 -29.50
CA GLN A 270 -28.42 -34.82 -30.93
C GLN A 270 -28.91 -33.45 -31.40
N VAL A 271 -28.19 -32.85 -32.34
CA VAL A 271 -28.47 -31.49 -32.82
C VAL A 271 -28.65 -31.44 -34.34
N SER A 272 -29.47 -30.49 -34.78
CA SER A 272 -29.53 -30.03 -36.17
C SER A 272 -29.13 -28.56 -36.23
N ILE A 273 -28.42 -28.19 -37.29
CA ILE A 273 -27.93 -26.84 -37.51
C ILE A 273 -28.61 -26.28 -38.74
N GLU A 274 -29.20 -25.10 -38.60
CA GLU A 274 -29.89 -24.37 -39.67
C GLU A 274 -29.24 -22.99 -39.86
N GLY A 275 -29.08 -22.59 -41.12
CA GLY A 275 -28.47 -21.29 -41.48
C GLY A 275 -26.95 -21.28 -41.47
N GLY A 276 -26.36 -20.08 -41.57
CA GLY A 276 -24.94 -19.86 -41.25
C GLY A 276 -23.89 -20.41 -42.22
N LYS A 277 -24.19 -20.64 -43.51
CA LYS A 277 -23.19 -21.11 -44.49
C LYS A 277 -21.94 -20.24 -44.60
N THR A 278 -22.04 -18.94 -44.30
CA THR A 278 -20.93 -17.98 -44.43
C THR A 278 -20.40 -17.41 -43.11
N LEU A 279 -21.02 -17.67 -41.95
CA LEU A 279 -20.60 -17.20 -40.61
C LEU A 279 -20.01 -15.77 -40.58
N GLU A 280 -20.83 -14.75 -40.84
CA GLU A 280 -20.39 -13.35 -40.96
C GLU A 280 -20.52 -12.56 -39.65
N LYS A 281 -21.51 -12.89 -38.83
CA LYS A 281 -21.79 -12.22 -37.56
C LYS A 281 -21.29 -13.01 -36.37
N TRP A 282 -20.58 -12.29 -35.50
CA TRP A 282 -19.93 -12.84 -34.32
C TRP A 282 -20.34 -12.06 -33.07
N ILE A 283 -20.59 -12.80 -32.00
CA ILE A 283 -20.95 -12.26 -30.67
C ILE A 283 -20.05 -12.89 -29.62
N GLY A 284 -20.04 -12.35 -28.41
CA GLY A 284 -19.24 -12.96 -27.34
C GLY A 284 -18.91 -12.05 -26.16
N TRP A 285 -19.15 -10.74 -26.26
CA TRP A 285 -18.87 -9.80 -25.19
C TRP A 285 -19.55 -10.21 -23.89
N LYS A 286 -18.76 -10.29 -22.83
CA LYS A 286 -19.24 -10.76 -21.54
C LYS A 286 -20.13 -9.70 -20.89
N ARG A 287 -21.23 -10.14 -20.27
CA ARG A 287 -22.05 -9.29 -19.39
C ARG A 287 -21.44 -9.20 -18.00
N LYS A 288 -21.61 -8.06 -17.35
CA LYS A 288 -21.29 -7.87 -15.94
C LYS A 288 -22.25 -8.68 -15.06
N SER A 289 -21.96 -8.73 -13.76
CA SER A 289 -22.83 -9.35 -12.75
C SER A 289 -24.23 -8.72 -12.69
N ASP A 290 -24.38 -7.44 -13.09
CA ASP A 290 -25.66 -6.73 -13.18
C ASP A 290 -26.45 -7.04 -14.47
N GLY A 291 -25.95 -7.92 -15.34
CA GLY A 291 -26.56 -8.32 -16.61
C GLY A 291 -26.35 -7.34 -17.76
N LYS A 292 -25.73 -6.16 -17.53
CA LYS A 292 -25.42 -5.18 -18.56
C LYS A 292 -24.13 -5.51 -19.29
N PHE A 293 -24.01 -5.04 -20.52
CA PHE A 293 -22.76 -5.07 -21.26
C PHE A 293 -21.86 -3.92 -20.82
N GLY A 294 -20.60 -4.22 -20.57
CA GLY A 294 -19.59 -3.19 -20.37
C GLY A 294 -18.33 -3.69 -19.66
N PRO A 295 -17.28 -2.85 -19.63
CA PRO A 295 -15.99 -3.21 -19.07
C PRO A 295 -16.00 -3.20 -17.54
N ILE A 296 -15.11 -3.98 -16.95
CA ILE A 296 -14.86 -4.05 -15.50
C ILE A 296 -13.62 -3.22 -15.19
N SER A 297 -13.63 -2.45 -14.10
CA SER A 297 -12.49 -1.68 -13.60
C SER A 297 -12.04 -2.26 -12.27
N VAL A 298 -10.73 -2.46 -12.09
CA VAL A 298 -10.13 -2.97 -10.86
C VAL A 298 -8.96 -2.08 -10.47
N ASN A 299 -8.94 -1.61 -9.22
CA ASN A 299 -7.80 -0.91 -8.65
C ASN A 299 -6.92 -1.89 -7.88
N LEU A 300 -5.64 -1.99 -8.24
CA LEU A 300 -4.66 -2.85 -7.60
C LEU A 300 -3.56 -2.06 -6.90
N GLY A 301 -3.79 -0.77 -6.62
CA GLY A 301 -2.80 0.12 -5.99
C GLY A 301 -2.32 -0.44 -4.65
N ASP A 302 -3.21 -0.93 -3.80
CA ASP A 302 -2.82 -1.43 -2.47
C ASP A 302 -1.95 -2.70 -2.52
N SER A 303 -2.00 -3.42 -3.65
CA SER A 303 -1.21 -4.65 -3.87
C SER A 303 0.02 -4.43 -4.73
N MET A 304 0.06 -3.39 -5.58
CA MET A 304 1.11 -3.17 -6.59
C MET A 304 1.93 -1.91 -6.38
N ASP A 305 1.41 -0.89 -5.69
CA ASP A 305 2.12 0.37 -5.42
C ASP A 305 3.16 0.15 -4.31
N PRO A 306 4.47 0.23 -4.60
CA PRO A 306 5.52 0.00 -3.61
C PRO A 306 5.41 0.92 -2.39
N VAL A 307 4.92 2.14 -2.58
CA VAL A 307 4.78 3.14 -1.53
C VAL A 307 3.66 2.74 -0.57
N ARG A 308 2.50 2.31 -1.09
CA ARG A 308 1.39 1.80 -0.27
C ARG A 308 1.73 0.47 0.40
N LEU A 309 2.47 -0.40 -0.27
CA LEU A 309 2.95 -1.65 0.31
C LEU A 309 3.86 -1.40 1.53
N ALA A 310 4.79 -0.45 1.43
CA ALA A 310 5.64 -0.05 2.54
C ALA A 310 4.82 0.54 3.71
N GLU A 311 3.82 1.39 3.43
CA GLU A 311 2.92 1.93 4.45
C GLU A 311 2.12 0.82 5.15
N ASN A 312 1.54 -0.11 4.38
CA ASN A 312 0.80 -1.24 4.92
C ASN A 312 1.69 -2.14 5.79
N GLY A 313 2.95 -2.38 5.39
CA GLY A 313 3.94 -3.11 6.18
C GLY A 313 4.24 -2.43 7.51
N LYS A 314 4.47 -1.11 7.51
CA LYS A 314 4.67 -0.30 8.74
C LYS A 314 3.45 -0.41 9.66
N ARG A 315 2.25 -0.19 9.13
CA ARG A 315 0.99 -0.21 9.89
C ARG A 315 0.74 -1.59 10.50
N LEU A 316 1.03 -2.66 9.77
CA LEU A 316 0.88 -4.03 10.26
C LEU A 316 1.81 -4.28 11.45
N ASN A 317 3.07 -3.84 11.40
CA ASN A 317 4.01 -4.01 12.51
C ASN A 317 3.52 -3.36 13.81
N LEU A 318 3.06 -2.10 13.74
CA LEU A 318 2.48 -1.41 14.90
C LEU A 318 1.18 -2.07 15.37
N SER A 319 0.33 -2.51 14.44
CA SER A 319 -0.91 -3.22 14.77
C SER A 319 -0.64 -4.54 15.49
N LEU A 320 0.46 -5.23 15.16
CA LEU A 320 0.87 -6.45 15.86
C LEU A 320 1.28 -6.17 17.31
N MET A 321 1.94 -5.03 17.60
CA MET A 321 2.22 -4.62 18.98
C MET A 321 0.92 -4.45 19.76
N LYS A 322 -0.05 -3.74 19.17
CA LYS A 322 -1.38 -3.56 19.77
C LYS A 322 -2.09 -4.89 20.01
N TRP A 323 -2.22 -5.74 19.00
CA TRP A 323 -2.99 -6.98 19.10
C TRP A 323 -2.37 -8.03 20.03
N ARG A 324 -1.04 -8.08 20.09
CA ARG A 324 -0.35 -9.14 20.85
C ARG A 324 0.02 -8.73 22.27
N LEU A 325 0.38 -7.46 22.48
CA LEU A 325 0.99 -7.01 23.73
C LEU A 325 0.15 -5.95 24.46
N ALA A 326 -0.39 -4.97 23.73
CA ALA A 326 -1.07 -3.83 24.32
C ALA A 326 -2.40 -3.49 23.60
N PRO A 327 -3.50 -4.23 23.85
CA PRO A 327 -4.76 -4.06 23.12
C PRO A 327 -5.39 -2.67 23.23
N GLU A 328 -5.15 -1.97 24.33
CA GLU A 328 -5.66 -0.62 24.60
C GLU A 328 -4.83 0.49 23.92
N LEU A 329 -3.69 0.15 23.32
CA LEU A 329 -2.81 1.10 22.64
C LEU A 329 -3.54 1.82 21.51
N ASN A 330 -3.53 3.14 21.56
CA ASN A 330 -4.07 3.98 20.51
C ASN A 330 -2.94 4.38 19.55
N LEU A 331 -2.85 3.73 18.40
CA LEU A 331 -1.84 4.06 17.38
C LEU A 331 -2.24 5.30 16.55
N ASP A 332 -3.54 5.53 16.38
CA ASP A 332 -4.06 6.62 15.56
C ASP A 332 -3.75 7.98 16.18
N ILE A 333 -3.64 8.08 17.51
CA ILE A 333 -3.27 9.34 18.15
C ILE A 333 -1.85 9.76 17.77
N VAL A 334 -0.89 8.82 17.72
CA VAL A 334 0.49 9.11 17.33
C VAL A 334 0.55 9.47 15.86
N ARG A 335 -0.16 8.71 15.02
CA ARG A 335 -0.27 8.94 13.57
C ARG A 335 -0.75 10.36 13.24
N ASN A 336 -1.83 10.78 13.90
CA ASN A 336 -2.49 12.07 13.63
C ASN A 336 -1.80 13.26 14.32
N THR A 337 -0.88 13.00 15.26
CA THR A 337 -0.15 14.05 15.97
C THR A 337 0.90 14.68 15.06
N SER A 338 0.97 16.00 15.09
CA SER A 338 2.00 16.77 14.40
C SER A 338 3.17 17.10 15.32
N PHE A 339 4.39 16.77 14.89
CA PHE A 339 5.60 16.92 15.69
C PHE A 339 6.50 18.03 15.16
N LEU A 340 6.86 18.98 16.03
CA LEU A 340 7.84 20.02 15.73
C LEU A 340 9.17 19.70 16.41
N LEU A 341 10.25 19.55 15.64
CA LEU A 341 11.59 19.27 16.14
C LEU A 341 12.45 20.52 16.04
N LEU A 342 12.68 21.18 17.18
CA LEU A 342 13.55 22.35 17.27
C LEU A 342 14.98 21.88 17.47
N GLY A 343 15.74 21.84 16.38
CA GLY A 343 17.07 21.23 16.30
C GLY A 343 17.04 19.92 15.51
N SER A 344 17.88 19.85 14.48
CA SER A 344 18.07 18.67 13.62
C SER A 344 19.45 18.04 13.76
N GLY A 345 20.13 18.29 14.89
CA GLY A 345 21.39 17.66 15.27
C GLY A 345 21.25 16.19 15.66
N THR A 346 22.14 15.72 16.53
CA THR A 346 22.20 14.30 16.95
C THR A 346 20.88 13.83 17.57
N LEU A 347 20.28 14.65 18.45
CA LEU A 347 18.98 14.38 19.05
C LEU A 347 17.85 14.40 18.02
N GLY A 348 17.76 15.46 17.21
CA GLY A 348 16.71 15.62 16.21
C GLY A 348 16.65 14.48 15.20
N CYS A 349 17.82 14.01 14.75
CA CYS A 349 17.91 12.83 13.87
C CYS A 349 17.31 11.57 14.52
N SER A 350 17.73 11.26 15.75
CA SER A 350 17.27 10.06 16.46
C SER A 350 15.80 10.14 16.86
N VAL A 351 15.33 11.30 17.33
CA VAL A 351 13.91 11.53 17.65
C VAL A 351 13.04 11.33 16.41
N ALA A 352 13.43 11.90 15.26
CA ALA A 352 12.67 11.74 14.02
C ALA A 352 12.56 10.28 13.56
N LEU A 353 13.65 9.50 13.68
CA LEU A 353 13.64 8.07 13.34
C LEU A 353 12.70 7.29 14.26
N ASN A 354 12.76 7.53 15.57
CA ASN A 354 11.88 6.86 16.53
C ASN A 354 10.41 7.25 16.34
N LEU A 355 10.10 8.53 16.06
CA LEU A 355 8.74 8.97 15.71
C LEU A 355 8.24 8.30 14.42
N THR A 356 9.10 8.17 13.41
CA THR A 356 8.77 7.47 12.17
C THR A 356 8.47 5.99 12.42
N ALA A 357 9.25 5.33 13.28
CA ALA A 357 9.02 3.95 13.69
C ALA A 357 7.70 3.78 14.44
N TRP A 358 7.33 4.74 15.30
CA TRP A 358 6.04 4.80 15.99
C TRP A 358 4.85 5.17 15.10
N GLY A 359 5.08 5.41 13.81
CA GLY A 359 4.02 5.63 12.83
C GLY A 359 3.57 7.08 12.69
N ALA A 360 4.33 8.06 13.19
CA ALA A 360 4.07 9.47 12.93
C ALA A 360 3.98 9.75 11.41
N GLU A 361 3.11 10.66 11.01
CA GLU A 361 2.93 11.05 9.60
C GLU A 361 3.36 12.49 9.31
N LYS A 362 3.48 13.35 10.32
CA LYS A 362 3.84 14.77 10.14
C LYS A 362 4.98 15.18 11.08
N ILE A 363 6.12 15.55 10.49
CA ILE A 363 7.30 16.03 11.20
C ILE A 363 7.80 17.32 10.55
N THR A 364 8.05 18.34 11.36
CA THR A 364 8.63 19.62 10.91
C THR A 364 9.95 19.85 11.62
N PHE A 365 11.03 20.09 10.85
CA PHE A 365 12.35 20.37 11.38
C PHE A 365 12.63 21.88 11.37
N VAL A 366 13.21 22.41 12.46
CA VAL A 366 13.72 23.79 12.53
C VAL A 366 15.21 23.76 12.87
N ASP A 367 16.06 24.32 12.01
CA ASP A 367 17.51 24.41 12.25
C ASP A 367 18.14 25.46 11.32
N SER A 368 18.97 26.36 11.86
CA SER A 368 19.72 27.35 11.08
C SER A 368 21.01 26.79 10.47
N GLY A 369 21.53 25.70 11.04
CA GLY A 369 22.83 25.14 10.74
C GLY A 369 22.95 24.46 9.39
N ARG A 370 24.20 24.22 8.99
CA ARG A 370 24.56 23.45 7.79
C ARG A 370 25.29 22.17 8.18
N VAL A 371 25.18 21.14 7.35
CA VAL A 371 25.82 19.85 7.58
C VAL A 371 27.33 20.01 7.44
N SER A 372 28.09 19.73 8.50
CA SER A 372 29.56 19.70 8.48
C SER A 372 30.10 18.29 8.28
N TYR A 373 31.38 18.14 7.92
CA TYR A 373 32.00 16.82 7.67
C TYR A 373 31.98 15.88 8.88
N SER A 374 31.96 16.41 10.11
CA SER A 374 31.89 15.59 11.32
C SER A 374 30.47 15.13 11.67
N ASN A 375 29.44 15.72 11.03
CA ASN A 375 28.05 15.45 11.36
C ASN A 375 27.56 14.05 10.94
N PRO A 376 27.77 13.55 9.71
CA PRO A 376 27.18 12.28 9.26
C PRO A 376 27.46 11.07 10.15
N ALA A 377 28.62 11.03 10.83
CA ALA A 377 28.97 9.94 11.73
C ALA A 377 28.13 9.90 13.03
N ARG A 378 27.49 11.02 13.41
CA ARG A 378 26.69 11.15 14.64
C ARG A 378 25.22 11.50 14.36
N GLN A 379 24.94 12.10 13.21
CA GLN A 379 23.64 12.67 12.84
C GLN A 379 23.09 11.85 11.67
N PHE A 380 22.34 10.80 11.99
CA PHE A 380 22.01 9.69 11.08
C PHE A 380 21.14 10.04 9.87
N LEU A 381 20.59 11.26 9.82
CA LEU A 381 19.83 11.73 8.66
C LEU A 381 20.71 12.35 7.56
N PHE A 382 22.00 12.55 7.81
CA PHE A 382 22.92 13.23 6.88
C PHE A 382 23.87 12.24 6.20
N THR A 383 24.23 12.51 4.96
CA THR A 383 25.32 11.81 4.25
C THR A 383 26.56 12.67 4.09
N PHE A 384 27.70 12.04 3.79
CA PHE A 384 28.90 12.74 3.35
C PHE A 384 28.63 13.69 2.17
N GLU A 385 27.72 13.31 1.26
CA GLU A 385 27.32 14.18 0.15
C GLU A 385 26.64 15.47 0.64
N ASP A 386 25.87 15.39 1.73
CA ASP A 386 25.16 16.55 2.28
C ASP A 386 26.13 17.53 2.93
N SER A 387 27.19 17.01 3.56
CA SER A 387 28.28 17.84 4.08
C SER A 387 29.11 18.48 2.97
N ARG A 388 29.37 17.74 1.88
CA ARG A 388 30.12 18.25 0.72
C ARG A 388 29.36 19.38 0.02
N ALA A 389 28.05 19.21 -0.14
CA ALA A 389 27.17 20.21 -0.75
C ALA A 389 26.77 21.34 0.22
N ASN A 390 27.25 21.32 1.46
CA ASN A 390 26.98 22.32 2.50
C ASN A 390 25.47 22.60 2.68
N VAL A 391 24.66 21.54 2.66
CA VAL A 391 23.20 21.61 2.72
C VAL A 391 22.75 22.05 4.11
N HIS A 392 21.66 22.82 4.19
CA HIS A 392 21.01 23.14 5.47
C HIS A 392 20.50 21.87 6.16
N LYS A 393 20.74 21.74 7.46
CA LYS A 393 20.43 20.52 8.21
C LYS A 393 18.94 20.20 8.20
N ALA A 394 18.06 21.18 8.41
CA ALA A 394 16.61 20.98 8.38
C ALA A 394 16.13 20.40 7.04
N HIS A 395 16.62 20.94 5.93
CA HIS A 395 16.29 20.44 4.58
C HIS A 395 16.81 19.02 4.35
N ALA A 396 18.06 18.75 4.74
CA ALA A 396 18.66 17.43 4.61
C ALA A 396 17.88 16.37 5.42
N ALA A 397 17.47 16.72 6.64
CA ALA A 397 16.68 15.87 7.53
C ALA A 397 15.30 15.54 6.94
N ALA A 398 14.54 16.56 6.53
CA ALA A 398 13.22 16.37 5.94
C ALA A 398 13.27 15.53 4.65
N ARG A 399 14.28 15.76 3.80
CA ARG A 399 14.51 14.96 2.60
C ARG A 399 14.84 13.52 2.95
N ARG A 400 15.72 13.28 3.92
CA ARG A 400 16.12 11.91 4.30
C ARG A 400 14.96 11.12 4.88
N ILE A 401 14.12 11.73 5.70
CA ILE A 401 12.93 11.08 6.24
C ILE A 401 11.98 10.66 5.11
N LYS A 402 11.77 11.50 4.08
CA LYS A 402 11.00 11.11 2.89
C LYS A 402 11.62 9.95 2.10
N CYS A 403 12.95 9.83 2.07
CA CYS A 403 13.61 8.67 1.48
C CYS A 403 13.37 7.38 2.29
N ILE A 404 13.28 7.48 3.62
CA ILE A 404 13.04 6.35 4.52
C ILE A 404 11.55 5.94 4.52
N CYS A 405 10.65 6.92 4.59
CA CYS A 405 9.21 6.72 4.59
C CYS A 405 8.57 7.70 3.59
N PRO A 406 8.31 7.27 2.34
CA PRO A 406 7.84 8.16 1.27
C PRO A 406 6.52 8.89 1.56
N ASN A 407 5.63 8.28 2.37
CA ASN A 407 4.36 8.87 2.76
C ASN A 407 4.46 9.88 3.91
N MET A 408 5.64 10.09 4.49
CA MET A 408 5.81 11.07 5.56
C MET A 408 5.66 12.51 5.01
N VAL A 409 4.79 13.29 5.66
CA VAL A 409 4.73 14.74 5.50
C VAL A 409 5.85 15.38 6.32
N ALA A 410 7.06 15.36 5.77
CA ALA A 410 8.21 16.03 6.35
C ALA A 410 8.41 17.44 5.78
N SER A 411 8.47 18.45 6.64
CA SER A 411 8.75 19.84 6.28
C SER A 411 9.98 20.38 7.02
N SER A 412 10.56 21.48 6.52
CA SER A 412 11.80 22.04 7.06
C SER A 412 11.78 23.56 7.01
N GLU A 413 12.19 24.18 8.10
CA GLU A 413 12.29 25.63 8.28
C GLU A 413 13.71 25.98 8.70
N VAL A 414 14.29 27.02 8.08
CA VAL A 414 15.68 27.43 8.31
C VAL A 414 15.70 28.84 8.86
N PHE A 415 15.82 28.94 10.17
CA PHE A 415 16.04 30.20 10.88
C PHE A 415 16.66 29.90 12.25
N GLU A 416 17.31 30.91 12.82
CA GLU A 416 17.91 30.83 14.14
C GLU A 416 16.89 31.19 15.22
N ILE A 417 16.88 30.46 16.33
CA ILE A 417 15.97 30.74 17.44
C ILE A 417 16.58 31.88 18.27
N PRO A 418 15.88 33.02 18.46
CA PRO A 418 16.40 34.12 19.25
C PRO A 418 16.70 33.73 20.70
N MET A 419 17.87 34.14 21.18
CA MET A 419 18.39 33.78 22.51
C MET A 419 18.39 35.00 23.44
N PRO A 420 18.01 34.83 24.73
CA PRO A 420 18.18 35.87 25.74
C PRO A 420 19.62 36.40 25.82
N GLY A 421 19.77 37.70 26.09
CA GLY A 421 21.08 38.37 26.17
C GLY A 421 21.85 38.54 24.85
N HIS A 422 21.25 38.18 23.71
CA HIS A 422 21.83 38.34 22.37
C HIS A 422 21.00 39.32 21.51
N ALA A 423 21.33 40.61 21.57
CA ALA A 423 20.57 41.70 20.95
C ALA A 423 20.39 41.60 19.41
N THR A 424 21.17 40.74 18.72
CA THR A 424 21.10 40.54 17.26
C THR A 424 20.24 39.35 16.82
N GLY A 425 19.52 38.69 17.73
CA GLY A 425 18.88 37.39 17.48
C GLY A 425 17.54 37.42 16.72
N ASP A 426 16.76 38.50 16.80
CA ASP A 426 15.39 38.57 16.23
C ASP A 426 15.29 39.62 15.11
N ILE A 427 16.14 39.46 14.09
CA ILE A 427 16.15 40.33 12.91
C ILE A 427 15.20 39.77 11.86
N ALA A 428 14.36 40.63 11.28
CA ALA A 428 13.39 40.24 10.27
C ALA A 428 14.07 39.60 9.05
N PHE A 429 13.49 38.53 8.53
CA PHE A 429 13.96 37.84 7.33
C PHE A 429 12.82 37.65 6.33
N LYS A 430 13.21 37.38 5.08
CA LYS A 430 12.26 37.12 4.00
C LYS A 430 11.88 35.64 4.01
N LEU A 431 10.58 35.35 4.13
CA LEU A 431 10.05 33.99 4.08
C LEU A 431 9.00 33.87 2.97
N ASN A 432 9.23 32.98 2.00
CA ASN A 432 8.28 32.66 0.92
C ASN A 432 7.71 33.89 0.18
N GLY A 433 8.52 34.94 0.00
CA GLY A 433 8.12 36.17 -0.69
C GLY A 433 7.45 37.23 0.19
N VAL A 434 7.21 36.93 1.47
CA VAL A 434 6.76 37.90 2.49
C VAL A 434 8.00 38.53 3.12
N ASP A 435 8.06 39.86 3.06
CA ASP A 435 9.08 40.66 3.74
C ASP A 435 8.70 40.89 5.22
N ASP A 436 9.69 41.18 6.07
CA ASP A 436 9.51 41.52 7.50
C ASP A 436 8.94 40.42 8.43
N VAL A 437 9.26 39.15 8.19
CA VAL A 437 8.91 38.06 9.11
C VAL A 437 9.97 37.94 10.21
N PHE A 438 9.55 38.03 11.47
CA PHE A 438 10.46 37.90 12.61
C PHE A 438 10.58 36.43 13.06
N PRO A 439 11.79 35.93 13.34
CA PRO A 439 12.01 34.56 13.84
C PRO A 439 11.11 34.20 15.03
N SER A 440 10.90 35.14 15.96
CA SER A 440 10.02 34.95 17.12
C SER A 440 8.55 34.72 16.74
N ASP A 441 8.01 35.52 15.83
CA ASP A 441 6.63 35.42 15.33
C ASP A 441 6.43 34.11 14.54
N HIS A 442 7.40 33.77 13.68
CA HIS A 442 7.34 32.54 12.89
C HIS A 442 7.43 31.29 13.77
N LEU A 443 8.32 31.28 14.77
CA LEU A 443 8.41 30.20 15.75
C LEU A 443 7.10 30.05 16.55
N SER A 444 6.50 31.16 16.97
CA SER A 444 5.22 31.17 17.67
C SER A 444 4.11 30.55 16.81
N LYS A 445 4.05 30.90 15.53
CA LYS A 445 3.14 30.29 14.56
C LYS A 445 3.37 28.78 14.44
N LEU A 446 4.61 28.34 14.20
CA LEU A 446 4.94 26.91 14.09
C LEU A 446 4.54 26.15 15.35
N ILE A 447 4.84 26.67 16.54
CA ILE A 447 4.45 26.03 17.80
C ILE A 447 2.93 25.94 17.91
N SER A 448 2.19 26.98 17.53
CA SER A 448 0.72 26.97 17.55
C SER A 448 0.09 25.94 16.61
N GLU A 449 0.72 25.68 15.46
CA GLU A 449 0.24 24.74 14.42
C GLU A 449 0.58 23.27 14.70
N HIS A 450 1.49 23.00 15.65
CA HIS A 450 1.93 21.65 15.99
C HIS A 450 1.41 21.20 17.36
N ASP A 451 1.32 19.90 17.59
CA ASP A 451 0.73 19.34 18.81
C ASP A 451 1.77 19.06 19.90
N VAL A 452 2.91 18.49 19.49
CA VAL A 452 4.04 18.13 20.37
C VAL A 452 5.31 18.78 19.88
N ILE A 453 5.99 19.50 20.77
CA ILE A 453 7.19 20.27 20.49
C ILE A 453 8.37 19.64 21.21
N PHE A 454 9.38 19.23 20.45
CA PHE A 454 10.64 18.76 21.00
C PHE A 454 11.69 19.87 20.99
N LEU A 455 12.25 20.18 22.16
CA LEU A 455 13.31 21.16 22.34
C LEU A 455 14.64 20.40 22.37
N LEU A 456 15.31 20.36 21.22
CA LEU A 456 16.51 19.55 20.95
C LEU A 456 17.70 20.43 20.52
N THR A 457 17.66 21.71 20.90
CA THR A 457 18.74 22.66 20.65
C THR A 457 19.94 22.36 21.54
N ASP A 458 21.08 22.93 21.18
CA ASP A 458 22.38 22.65 21.79
C ASP A 458 22.69 23.51 23.01
N THR A 459 22.04 24.66 23.18
CA THR A 459 22.29 25.59 24.28
C THR A 459 21.07 25.76 25.20
N ARG A 460 21.30 26.23 26.43
CA ARG A 460 20.21 26.53 27.37
C ARG A 460 19.39 27.74 26.89
N GLU A 461 20.05 28.75 26.36
CA GLU A 461 19.45 30.03 25.97
C GLU A 461 18.47 29.85 24.82
N SER A 462 18.82 29.02 23.84
CA SER A 462 17.96 28.68 22.70
C SER A 462 16.69 27.91 23.08
N ARG A 463 16.63 27.31 24.27
CA ARG A 463 15.43 26.63 24.79
C ARG A 463 14.44 27.58 25.45
N TRP A 464 14.85 28.79 25.82
CA TRP A 464 14.01 29.72 26.60
C TRP A 464 12.76 30.14 25.83
N LEU A 465 12.92 30.71 24.64
CA LEU A 465 11.78 31.20 23.85
C LEU A 465 10.81 30.08 23.47
N PRO A 466 11.26 28.91 22.96
CA PRO A 466 10.38 27.76 22.76
C PRO A 466 9.60 27.33 23.99
N THR A 467 10.22 27.38 25.18
CA THR A 467 9.57 27.03 26.45
C THR A 467 8.43 28.00 26.77
N VAL A 468 8.68 29.30 26.66
CA VAL A 468 7.67 30.35 26.87
C VAL A 468 6.50 30.17 25.90
N LEU A 469 6.81 30.02 24.60
CA LEU A 469 5.81 29.90 23.55
C LEU A 469 4.99 28.60 23.65
N ALA A 470 5.62 27.47 23.95
CA ALA A 470 4.90 26.21 24.14
C ALA A 470 3.96 26.28 25.34
N ARG A 471 4.40 26.92 26.44
CA ARG A 471 3.56 27.14 27.62
C ARG A 471 2.39 28.09 27.31
N TYR A 472 2.65 29.18 26.60
CA TYR A 472 1.64 30.16 26.17
C TYR A 472 0.56 29.53 25.27
N HIS A 473 0.98 28.77 24.26
CA HIS A 473 0.08 28.07 23.32
C HIS A 473 -0.49 26.76 23.84
N LYS A 474 -0.22 26.41 25.11
CA LYS A 474 -0.69 25.18 25.77
C LYS A 474 -0.31 23.90 25.03
N LYS A 475 0.91 23.85 24.49
CA LYS A 475 1.44 22.69 23.75
C LYS A 475 2.19 21.74 24.67
N ILE A 476 2.25 20.47 24.27
CA ILE A 476 3.09 19.48 24.96
C ILE A 476 4.53 19.74 24.54
N ALA A 477 5.38 20.10 25.48
CA ALA A 477 6.81 20.31 25.25
C ALA A 477 7.63 19.21 25.93
N VAL A 478 8.57 18.63 25.18
CA VAL A 478 9.55 17.66 25.68
C VAL A 478 10.94 18.20 25.40
N THR A 479 11.74 18.37 26.43
CA THR A 479 13.14 18.80 26.33
C THR A 479 14.06 17.60 26.48
N ALA A 480 15.06 17.53 25.60
CA ALA A 480 16.20 16.64 25.78
C ALA A 480 17.50 17.47 25.81
N ALA A 481 18.35 17.14 26.78
CA ALA A 481 19.63 17.79 27.04
C ALA A 481 20.70 16.75 27.28
N LEU A 482 21.94 17.08 26.89
CA LEU A 482 23.07 16.16 26.92
C LEU A 482 24.22 16.76 27.72
N GLY A 483 24.82 15.94 28.57
CA GLY A 483 26.16 16.13 29.12
C GLY A 483 27.16 15.21 28.42
N PHE A 484 28.36 15.10 28.99
CA PHE A 484 29.40 14.22 28.47
C PHE A 484 28.98 12.73 28.48
N ASP A 485 28.53 12.24 29.63
CA ASP A 485 28.10 10.86 29.87
C ASP A 485 26.73 10.77 30.55
N SER A 486 26.01 11.89 30.63
CA SER A 486 24.68 12.00 31.23
C SER A 486 23.69 12.67 30.28
N TYR A 487 22.40 12.50 30.55
CA TYR A 487 21.33 13.18 29.81
C TYR A 487 20.14 13.50 30.70
N LEU A 488 19.36 14.48 30.26
CA LEU A 488 18.08 14.86 30.83
C LEU A 488 17.01 14.80 29.74
N VAL A 489 15.91 14.10 30.02
CA VAL A 489 14.69 14.12 29.22
C VAL A 489 13.56 14.57 30.15
N MET A 490 12.80 15.58 29.78
CA MET A 490 11.70 16.06 30.62
C MET A 490 10.53 16.58 29.81
N ARG A 491 9.32 16.38 30.33
CA ARG A 491 8.12 17.03 29.82
C ARG A 491 7.81 18.27 30.63
N HIS A 492 7.36 19.33 29.99
CA HIS A 492 6.97 20.55 30.69
C HIS A 492 5.56 20.38 31.26
N GLY A 493 5.29 20.99 32.41
CA GLY A 493 3.93 21.00 32.95
C GLY A 493 2.92 21.69 32.04
N SER A 494 1.65 21.31 32.15
CA SER A 494 0.51 22.01 31.53
C SER A 494 -0.09 23.06 32.49
N HIS A 495 -0.71 24.11 31.94
CA HIS A 495 -1.49 25.08 32.72
C HIS A 495 -2.82 24.51 33.23
N GLU A 496 -3.31 23.46 32.57
CA GLU A 496 -4.60 22.84 32.88
C GLU A 496 -4.48 21.81 34.00
N ALA A 497 -3.26 21.50 34.44
CA ALA A 497 -3.01 20.63 35.57
C ALA A 497 -3.34 21.33 36.90
N GLN A 498 -4.00 20.63 37.81
CA GLN A 498 -4.26 21.12 39.17
C GLN A 498 -2.96 21.40 39.95
N LYS A 499 -1.93 20.59 39.73
CA LYS A 499 -0.58 20.77 40.23
C LYS A 499 0.39 20.82 39.04
N PRO A 500 0.69 21.99 38.50
CA PRO A 500 1.54 22.09 37.31
C PRO A 500 2.97 21.67 37.66
N LEU A 501 3.51 20.76 36.84
CA LEU A 501 4.92 20.39 36.88
C LEU A 501 5.81 21.53 36.37
N GLY A 502 7.08 21.48 36.75
CA GLY A 502 8.09 22.42 36.31
C GLY A 502 8.33 22.42 34.80
N CYS A 503 8.96 23.48 34.32
CA CYS A 503 9.63 23.48 33.03
C CYS A 503 11.14 23.33 33.25
N TYR A 504 11.91 23.28 32.16
CA TYR A 504 13.37 23.17 32.21
C TYR A 504 14.04 24.26 33.06
N PHE A 505 13.44 25.46 33.15
CA PHE A 505 13.96 26.61 33.91
C PHE A 505 13.41 26.74 35.34
N CYS A 506 12.64 25.77 35.85
CA CYS A 506 12.10 25.86 37.21
C CYS A 506 13.10 25.46 38.30
N ASN A 507 14.11 24.67 37.96
CA ASN A 507 15.03 24.05 38.94
C ASN A 507 16.37 24.79 39.04
N ASP A 508 16.50 25.98 38.48
CA ASP A 508 17.72 26.79 38.55
C ASP A 508 17.32 28.26 38.78
N VAL A 509 17.96 28.90 39.77
CA VAL A 509 17.71 30.28 40.22
C VAL A 509 18.42 31.35 39.39
N THR A 510 19.09 30.98 38.29
CA THR A 510 19.79 31.92 37.40
C THR A 510 19.10 32.09 36.04
N ALA A 511 18.97 33.33 35.56
CA ALA A 511 18.45 33.58 34.22
C ALA A 511 19.40 33.05 33.14
N PRO A 512 18.88 32.59 31.99
CA PRO A 512 19.71 32.25 30.84
C PRO A 512 20.45 33.52 30.36
N GLY A 513 21.75 33.58 30.63
CA GLY A 513 22.67 34.63 30.16
C GLY A 513 23.71 34.06 29.20
N ASN A 514 24.71 34.85 28.80
CA ASN A 514 25.77 34.40 27.89
C ASN A 514 26.68 33.36 28.57
N SER A 515 26.28 32.08 28.50
CA SER A 515 26.86 30.99 29.29
C SER A 515 27.98 30.24 28.59
N THR A 516 28.51 30.73 27.46
CA THR A 516 29.55 30.06 26.66
C THR A 516 30.89 29.83 27.37
N ALA A 517 31.03 30.18 28.65
CA ALA A 517 32.28 30.12 29.39
C ALA A 517 32.42 28.96 30.41
N ASP A 518 31.39 28.49 31.15
CA ASP A 518 31.64 27.76 32.42
C ASP A 518 30.70 26.58 32.83
N ARG A 519 30.04 25.82 31.93
CA ARG A 519 29.24 24.63 32.35
C ARG A 519 29.37 23.40 31.43
N THR A 520 29.25 22.19 32.00
CA THR A 520 29.42 20.88 31.30
C THR A 520 28.13 20.26 30.77
N LEU A 521 26.97 20.56 31.37
CA LEU A 521 25.65 20.14 30.89
C LEU A 521 25.12 21.20 29.91
N ASP A 522 24.67 20.79 28.72
CA ASP A 522 24.23 21.70 27.63
C ASP A 522 25.32 22.58 27.01
N GLN A 523 26.61 22.22 27.17
CA GLN A 523 27.66 22.72 26.28
C GLN A 523 28.23 21.57 25.42
N GLN A 524 28.34 21.84 24.12
CA GLN A 524 29.03 21.02 23.12
C GLN A 524 28.49 19.58 22.98
N CYS A 525 27.31 19.42 22.35
CA CYS A 525 26.79 18.11 21.90
C CYS A 525 27.77 17.29 21.03
N THR A 526 28.86 17.91 20.53
CA THR A 526 29.96 17.27 19.80
C THR A 526 30.91 16.45 20.68
N VAL A 527 30.99 16.72 21.99
CA VAL A 527 31.94 16.07 22.92
C VAL A 527 31.26 15.01 23.79
N ALA A 528 29.95 14.78 23.65
CA ALA A 528 29.25 13.71 24.35
C ALA A 528 29.66 12.30 23.86
N ARG A 529 29.61 11.31 24.77
CA ARG A 529 29.71 9.89 24.44
C ARG A 529 28.62 9.54 23.40
N PRO A 530 28.95 8.87 22.28
CA PRO A 530 28.02 8.71 21.16
C PRO A 530 26.66 8.07 21.50
N GLY A 531 26.62 7.18 22.49
CA GLY A 531 25.39 6.50 22.90
C GLY A 531 24.37 7.36 23.67
N VAL A 532 24.81 8.47 24.28
CA VAL A 532 23.98 9.33 25.15
C VAL A 532 22.77 9.87 24.37
N ALA A 533 23.02 10.41 23.18
CA ALA A 533 21.99 11.05 22.37
C ALA A 533 20.92 10.05 21.90
N SER A 534 21.31 8.82 21.55
CA SER A 534 20.36 7.79 21.14
C SER A 534 19.45 7.36 22.29
N LEU A 535 20.00 7.20 23.50
CA LEU A 535 19.21 6.87 24.70
C LEU A 535 18.24 8.00 25.05
N ALA A 536 18.75 9.24 25.12
CA ALA A 536 17.91 10.40 25.41
C ALA A 536 16.80 10.59 24.38
N ALA A 537 17.11 10.43 23.08
CA ALA A 537 16.12 10.54 22.02
C ALA A 537 15.04 9.44 22.09
N ALA A 538 15.44 8.19 22.37
CA ALA A 538 14.49 7.09 22.53
C ALA A 538 13.54 7.36 23.71
N LEU A 539 14.08 7.71 24.88
CA LEU A 539 13.28 8.03 26.07
C LEU A 539 12.38 9.25 25.86
N ALA A 540 12.83 10.27 25.13
CA ALA A 540 12.01 11.44 24.81
C ALA A 540 10.80 11.07 23.95
N VAL A 541 10.97 10.17 22.97
CA VAL A 541 9.87 9.69 22.11
C VAL A 541 8.92 8.79 22.91
N GLU A 542 9.43 7.84 23.68
CA GLU A 542 8.61 6.96 24.52
C GLU A 542 7.80 7.77 25.54
N LEU A 543 8.42 8.78 26.16
CA LEU A 543 7.72 9.69 27.06
C LEU A 543 6.62 10.46 26.32
N ALA A 544 6.90 11.01 25.14
CA ALA A 544 5.90 11.74 24.36
C ALA A 544 4.72 10.84 23.94
N VAL A 545 4.99 9.61 23.49
CA VAL A 545 3.96 8.64 23.12
C VAL A 545 3.14 8.25 24.34
N SER A 546 3.78 7.99 25.49
CA SER A 546 3.09 7.70 26.75
C SER A 546 2.19 8.86 27.19
N ILE A 547 2.65 10.11 27.11
CA ILE A 547 1.82 11.30 27.36
C ILE A 547 0.59 11.31 26.45
N LEU A 548 0.75 11.01 25.16
CA LEU A 548 -0.37 10.99 24.21
C LEU A 548 -1.39 9.90 24.57
N GLN A 549 -0.95 8.72 25.03
CA GLN A 549 -1.86 7.66 25.46
C GLN A 549 -2.68 8.06 26.71
N HIS A 550 -2.16 8.94 27.56
CA HIS A 550 -2.86 9.34 28.78
C HIS A 550 -4.08 10.24 28.49
N PRO A 551 -5.26 10.01 29.10
CA PRO A 551 -6.45 10.83 28.87
C PRO A 551 -6.26 12.33 29.18
N LYS A 552 -5.47 12.66 30.21
CA LYS A 552 -5.14 14.05 30.57
C LYS A 552 -4.00 14.66 29.75
N ARG A 553 -3.35 13.89 28.87
CA ARG A 553 -2.19 14.30 28.07
C ARG A 553 -1.15 15.05 28.91
N GLY A 554 -0.76 16.27 28.51
CA GLY A 554 0.24 17.08 29.21
C GLY A 554 -0.15 17.49 30.65
N ALA A 555 -1.42 17.32 31.05
CA ALA A 555 -1.88 17.56 32.42
C ALA A 555 -1.83 16.31 33.33
N ALA A 556 -1.25 15.20 32.86
CA ALA A 556 -0.98 14.01 33.66
C ALA A 556 0.00 14.31 34.81
N ASP A 557 -0.23 13.71 35.98
CA ASP A 557 0.74 13.75 37.10
C ASP A 557 1.95 12.86 36.76
N SER A 558 3.07 13.13 37.40
CA SER A 558 4.31 12.33 37.31
C SER A 558 4.16 10.89 37.79
N THR A 559 3.14 10.61 38.62
CA THR A 559 2.81 9.26 39.11
C THR A 559 1.72 8.57 38.31
N ASP A 560 1.12 9.24 37.32
CA ASP A 560 0.08 8.64 36.48
C ASP A 560 0.70 7.57 35.54
N GLU A 561 -0.09 6.55 35.22
CA GLU A 561 0.30 5.43 34.34
C GLU A 561 -0.60 5.35 33.11
N THR A 562 -0.05 4.75 32.04
CA THR A 562 -0.77 4.43 30.80
C THR A 562 -0.56 2.96 30.44
N VAL A 563 -1.14 2.56 29.31
CA VAL A 563 -0.87 1.26 28.67
C VAL A 563 0.62 1.02 28.38
N LEU A 564 1.44 2.08 28.35
CA LEU A 564 2.89 2.01 28.14
C LEU A 564 3.71 2.20 29.43
N GLY A 565 3.06 2.23 30.59
CA GLY A 565 3.69 2.44 31.90
C GLY A 565 3.64 3.89 32.38
N VAL A 566 4.56 4.24 33.27
CA VAL A 566 4.60 5.54 33.96
C VAL A 566 4.82 6.73 33.01
N VAL A 567 4.32 7.90 33.40
CA VAL A 567 4.51 9.17 32.68
C VAL A 567 5.35 10.15 33.53
N PRO A 568 6.66 9.87 33.71
CA PRO A 568 7.51 10.66 34.60
C PRO A 568 7.59 12.12 34.18
N HIS A 569 7.88 13.00 35.14
CA HIS A 569 8.15 14.40 34.84
C HIS A 569 9.50 14.57 34.14
N SER A 570 10.56 14.00 34.72
CA SER A 570 11.89 14.00 34.15
C SER A 570 12.59 12.66 34.34
N ILE A 571 13.52 12.38 33.43
CA ILE A 571 14.37 11.20 33.40
C ILE A 571 15.80 11.72 33.29
N ARG A 572 16.63 11.47 34.31
CA ARG A 572 18.06 11.72 34.25
C ARG A 572 18.79 10.40 34.19
N GLY A 573 19.66 10.24 33.21
CA GLY A 573 20.44 9.01 33.03
C GLY A 573 21.93 9.28 33.07
N TYR A 574 22.68 8.33 33.62
CA TYR A 574 24.13 8.38 33.75
C TYR A 574 24.73 7.09 33.17
N LEU A 575 25.57 7.21 32.14
CA LEU A 575 26.20 6.04 31.49
C LEU A 575 27.42 5.50 32.23
N SER A 576 27.96 6.24 33.20
CA SER A 576 29.02 5.77 34.08
C SER A 576 28.51 4.67 35.02
N SER A 577 27.33 4.87 35.59
CA SER A 577 26.66 3.96 36.52
C SER A 577 25.57 3.08 35.88
N PHE A 578 25.18 3.36 34.63
CA PHE A 578 24.03 2.74 33.96
C PHE A 578 22.72 2.88 34.75
N SER A 579 22.53 4.01 35.43
CA SER A 579 21.35 4.27 36.26
C SER A 579 20.43 5.35 35.67
N HIS A 580 19.14 5.29 36.06
CA HIS A 580 18.14 6.32 35.80
C HIS A 580 17.52 6.80 37.12
N ILE A 581 17.29 8.11 37.22
CA ILE A 581 16.50 8.71 38.29
C ILE A 581 15.32 9.48 37.67
N LEU A 582 14.19 9.49 38.36
CA LEU A 582 12.92 10.05 37.88
C LEU A 582 12.42 11.23 38.74
N PRO A 583 13.19 12.33 38.88
CA PRO A 583 12.78 13.42 39.75
C PRO A 583 11.54 14.14 39.19
N SER A 584 10.69 14.61 40.11
CA SER A 584 9.52 15.41 39.82
C SER A 584 9.64 16.73 40.56
N THR A 585 9.42 17.85 39.86
CA THR A 585 9.53 19.18 40.46
C THR A 585 8.29 20.00 40.11
N PRO A 586 7.73 20.75 41.08
CA PRO A 586 6.58 21.61 40.83
C PRO A 586 6.98 22.84 40.00
N ALA A 587 5.99 23.50 39.39
CA ALA A 587 6.21 24.78 38.74
C ALA A 587 6.64 25.85 39.77
N PHE A 588 7.74 26.53 39.48
CA PHE A 588 8.26 27.60 40.33
C PHE A 588 7.58 28.93 39.99
N GLU A 589 7.00 29.60 41.00
CA GLU A 589 6.25 30.85 40.81
C GLU A 589 7.09 31.99 40.23
N SER A 590 8.39 32.02 40.53
CA SER A 590 9.33 33.02 40.03
C SER A 590 10.17 32.50 38.85
N CYS A 591 9.74 31.44 38.17
CA CYS A 591 10.45 30.89 37.01
C CYS A 591 10.57 31.94 35.87
N VAL A 592 11.77 32.08 35.32
CA VAL A 592 12.09 33.00 34.19
C VAL A 592 11.45 32.61 32.85
N ALA A 593 10.78 31.47 32.76
CA ALA A 593 10.12 31.00 31.54
C ALA A 593 8.62 30.77 31.72
N CYS A 594 8.21 29.90 32.65
CA CYS A 594 6.80 29.47 32.76
C CYS A 594 5.98 30.19 33.84
N SER A 595 6.53 31.20 34.51
CA SER A 595 5.78 31.95 35.54
C SER A 595 4.64 32.76 34.91
N SER A 596 3.58 32.99 35.70
CA SER A 596 2.48 33.85 35.28
C SER A 596 2.93 35.27 34.95
N LYS A 597 3.96 35.80 35.62
CA LYS A 597 4.55 37.11 35.37
C LYS A 597 5.15 37.21 33.96
N VAL A 598 5.93 36.20 33.56
CA VAL A 598 6.56 36.15 32.22
C VAL A 598 5.50 36.01 31.14
N LEU A 599 4.53 35.11 31.33
CA LEU A 599 3.47 34.89 30.36
C LEU A 599 2.56 36.11 30.20
N SER A 600 2.21 36.79 31.30
CA SER A 600 1.41 38.02 31.25
C SER A 600 2.18 39.16 30.58
N ALA A 601 3.49 39.26 30.80
CA ALA A 601 4.33 40.27 30.14
C ALA A 601 4.43 40.01 28.63
N TYR A 602 4.60 38.75 28.22
CA TYR A 602 4.58 38.36 26.81
C TYR A 602 3.21 38.61 26.16
N GLU A 603 2.12 38.29 26.85
CA GLU A 603 0.75 38.54 26.35
C GLU A 603 0.46 40.04 26.18
N ALA A 604 0.94 40.88 27.11
CA ALA A 604 0.69 42.32 27.09
C ALA A 604 1.55 43.08 26.07
N GLU A 605 2.83 42.76 25.95
CA GLU A 605 3.81 43.54 25.19
C GLU A 605 4.35 42.81 23.94
N GLY A 606 4.11 41.51 23.82
CA GLY A 606 4.55 40.67 22.70
C GLY A 606 6.04 40.86 22.40
N ARG A 607 6.33 41.37 21.21
CA ARG A 607 7.69 41.59 20.74
C ARG A 607 8.48 42.66 21.49
N LEU A 608 7.81 43.67 22.06
CA LEU A 608 8.49 44.67 22.87
C LEU A 608 9.07 44.04 24.14
N PHE A 609 8.36 43.07 24.72
CA PHE A 609 8.88 42.27 25.83
C PHE A 609 10.08 41.42 25.38
N LEU A 610 9.98 40.72 24.25
CA LEU A 610 11.08 39.90 23.72
C LEU A 610 12.33 40.73 23.46
N GLN A 611 12.20 41.92 22.88
CA GLN A 611 13.31 42.83 22.65
C GLN A 611 14.05 43.17 23.95
N LYS A 612 13.31 43.53 25.02
CA LYS A 612 13.90 43.79 26.34
C LYS A 612 14.66 42.58 26.89
N VAL A 613 14.18 41.37 26.65
CA VAL A 613 14.84 40.11 27.06
C VAL A 613 16.12 39.84 26.26
N TYR A 614 16.14 40.15 24.96
CA TYR A 614 17.33 39.95 24.13
C TYR A 614 18.42 40.99 24.44
N GLU A 615 18.04 42.21 24.82
CA GLU A 615 18.95 43.30 25.14
C GLU A 615 19.52 43.23 26.56
N SER A 616 18.86 42.54 27.50
CA SER A 616 19.25 42.51 28.91
C SER A 616 19.29 41.10 29.51
N THR A 617 20.42 40.76 30.11
CA THR A 617 20.61 39.49 30.83
C THR A 617 19.92 39.45 32.20
N THR A 618 19.58 40.61 32.79
CA THR A 618 18.99 40.71 34.15
C THR A 618 17.50 41.05 34.14
N PHE A 619 16.94 41.41 32.99
CA PHE A 619 15.53 41.82 32.89
C PHE A 619 14.56 40.74 33.38
N LEU A 620 14.79 39.48 32.99
CA LEU A 620 13.96 38.35 33.41
C LEU A 620 13.99 38.11 34.92
N GLU A 621 15.16 38.20 35.56
CA GLU A 621 15.31 38.01 37.01
C GLU A 621 14.58 39.10 37.80
N ASN A 622 14.68 40.34 37.32
CA ASN A 622 13.99 41.48 37.92
C ASN A 622 12.47 41.35 37.77
N LEU A 623 11.99 40.93 36.59
CA LEU A 623 10.56 40.72 36.33
C LEU A 623 9.97 39.63 37.23
N THR A 624 10.67 38.51 37.38
CA THR A 624 10.17 37.38 38.17
C THR A 624 10.36 37.57 39.66
N GLY A 625 11.27 38.46 40.08
CA GLY A 625 11.60 38.71 41.47
C GLY A 625 12.73 37.81 42.01
N ILE A 626 13.40 37.06 41.13
CA ILE A 626 14.61 36.30 41.47
C ILE A 626 15.71 37.22 41.98
N SER A 627 15.86 38.43 41.41
CA SER A 627 16.87 39.38 41.89
C SER A 627 16.63 39.83 43.34
N LYS A 628 15.39 39.74 43.86
CA LYS A 628 15.09 40.01 45.27
C LYS A 628 15.39 38.80 46.15
N LEU A 629 15.11 37.60 45.64
CA LEU A 629 15.50 36.35 46.28
C LEU A 629 17.02 36.30 46.44
N LEU A 630 17.79 36.49 45.36
CA LEU A 630 19.27 36.49 45.32
C LEU A 630 19.96 37.51 46.25
N ASN A 631 19.24 38.54 46.72
CA ASN A 631 19.75 39.56 47.62
C ASN A 631 19.25 39.38 49.08
N ASP A 632 18.54 38.28 49.37
CA ASP A 632 18.09 37.95 50.72
C ASP A 632 19.26 37.37 51.54
N PRO A 633 19.62 37.97 52.70
CA PRO A 633 20.75 37.53 53.51
C PRO A 633 20.62 36.12 54.14
N ASN A 634 19.46 35.46 54.02
CA ASN A 634 19.26 34.07 54.46
C ASN A 634 19.45 33.02 53.33
N ILE A 635 20.05 33.40 52.20
CA ILE A 635 20.26 32.48 51.07
C ILE A 635 21.21 31.33 51.37
N ASP A 636 22.22 31.54 52.22
CA ASP A 636 23.24 30.52 52.49
C ASP A 636 22.62 29.27 53.16
N GLU A 637 21.55 29.41 53.95
CA GLU A 637 20.78 28.27 54.52
C GLU A 637 19.94 27.51 53.46
N ILE A 638 19.72 28.07 52.27
CA ILE A 638 18.91 27.48 51.19
C ILE A 638 19.81 26.82 50.12
N LEU A 639 21.06 27.29 49.95
CA LEU A 639 22.02 26.75 48.98
C LEU A 639 22.85 25.56 49.52
N GLU A 640 23.04 25.43 50.84
CA GLU A 640 23.84 24.33 51.45
C GLU A 640 23.18 22.93 51.37
N LEU A 641 21.97 22.79 50.81
CA LEU A 641 21.32 21.49 50.65
C LEU A 641 21.73 20.73 49.37
N ASP A 642 22.56 21.31 48.50
CA ASP A 642 22.96 20.70 47.21
C ASP A 642 24.37 20.06 47.22
N ASP A 643 25.21 20.28 48.25
CA ASP A 643 26.63 19.86 48.26
C ASP A 643 26.99 18.70 49.23
N GLU A 644 26.04 18.12 49.98
CA GLU A 644 26.30 17.00 50.93
C GLU A 644 25.65 15.64 50.54
N GLU A 645 25.61 15.25 49.26
CA GLU A 645 25.38 13.84 48.88
C GLU A 645 26.45 13.33 47.90
N ASP A 646 27.72 13.39 48.31
CA ASP A 646 28.78 12.52 47.80
C ASP A 646 28.88 11.28 48.69
N PHE A 647 28.30 10.14 48.26
CA PHE A 647 28.80 8.77 48.55
C PHE A 647 28.24 7.73 47.57
#